data_AF-A0A0M9EAD5-F1
#
_entry.id   AF-A0A0M9EAD5-F1
#
_cell.length_a   1.000
_cell.length_b   1.000
_cell.length_c   1.000
_cell.angle_alpha   90.00
_cell.angle_beta   90.00
_cell.angle_gamma   90.00
#
_symmetry.space_group_name_H-M   'P 1'
#
loop_
_entity.id
_entity.type
_entity.pdbx_description
1 polymer ?
#
loop_
_entity_poly.entity_id
_entity_poly.type
_entity_poly.pdbx_seq_one_letter_code
_entity_poly.pdbx_strand_id
1 'polypeptide(L)'
;MKLMLKISVHLLGLLIMLLCMGLSATNFKPLEILERRFIDMATYVPINNPRFFQPTVIVDIDEDSISKLGSWPWPRSHFSSLVEILDNADAKTIGIDILFDKKENSRVISEIHNIKDTFTTLIQEPTDHHRIFLSHIKEIEENIDHDKKLLKAISKAGNVLLPASFKLNEWIPNLNQHLNEPQLVDPLDLPLTTQFVKIFSPHTAKSVSMPFSEMTAASIGLGHINILQDIDGQIREHILAVMYQEKYYPSLPLRAVIHYLGLQQKDLEILPPHGLRAGSRYLETDNKINIRIKTQPFDVPTYSFYDVLKGQVSERVFKDRIVLVGGKSSIVNASNYRNLPEDFSLPQYQASVIGNILSNTIIIRPEWAHFVELAIMVLFGFFIAFVLPRNGVNAGIFFTLLFIAVWTMGCLVLLSTENLWIKWVYPCTELILGLLIIIPRQVFATDQRISPILQTMIQRHPRAHKTLDQYEVEEELGRGMLGVVYRANDKEHGRWVAIKTIQINAGKVSDQLENAKKLFIREAQAASRLRHPKIVDVYDVGIENDICYIVMEYLDGSALDTHFSKKTLLPLRKVLYYIVQICDALSYSHQKWIIHGGIKPSNIFLLRKDMIKVADFGVDPFAKAIGNQTGEMLITPGYMSPEQVEGQKIDGRSDLFSLGVLLYHLITAELPFQGASLSELMYNISHQEPVSPKLINPKVPTALEIILMKALTKDPNERFQSAESFGRHLRVLDEKIQMAVNKKKRR
;
A
#
# COMPACT_ATOMS: atom_id res chain seq x y z
N MET A 1 -32.54 -8.17 -9.69
CA MET A 1 -33.65 -7.42 -9.07
C MET A 1 -34.95 -8.22 -8.90
N LYS A 2 -35.50 -8.88 -9.94
CA LYS A 2 -36.72 -9.73 -9.84
C LYS A 2 -36.63 -10.90 -8.83
N LEU A 3 -35.43 -11.43 -8.57
CA LEU A 3 -35.22 -12.51 -7.59
C LEU A 3 -35.29 -12.01 -6.13
N MET A 4 -34.74 -10.82 -5.84
CA MET A 4 -34.76 -10.25 -4.48
C MET A 4 -36.16 -9.83 -4.04
N LEU A 5 -37.03 -9.39 -4.96
CA LEU A 5 -38.41 -9.02 -4.67
C LEU A 5 -39.29 -10.20 -4.20
N LYS A 6 -38.93 -11.46 -4.51
CA LYS A 6 -39.63 -12.65 -4.01
C LYS A 6 -39.26 -13.05 -2.58
N ILE A 7 -38.10 -12.61 -2.09
CA ILE A 7 -37.57 -12.97 -0.77
C ILE A 7 -38.26 -12.09 0.29
N SER A 8 -38.72 -12.72 1.38
CA SER A 8 -39.30 -12.02 2.53
C SER A 8 -38.29 -11.05 3.15
N VAL A 9 -38.76 -9.86 3.56
CA VAL A 9 -37.92 -8.82 4.19
C VAL A 9 -37.27 -9.35 5.48
N HIS A 10 -37.99 -10.21 6.22
CA HIS A 10 -37.47 -10.88 7.42
C HIS A 10 -36.31 -11.82 7.08
N LEU A 11 -36.46 -12.62 6.02
CA LEU A 11 -35.42 -13.54 5.57
C LEU A 11 -34.19 -12.77 5.06
N LEU A 12 -34.41 -11.63 4.41
CA LEU A 12 -33.34 -10.78 3.91
C LEU A 12 -32.52 -10.16 5.05
N GLY A 13 -33.16 -9.70 6.13
CA GLY A 13 -32.46 -9.24 7.33
C GLY A 13 -31.60 -10.34 7.98
N LEU A 14 -32.14 -11.55 8.10
CA LEU A 14 -31.38 -12.71 8.63
C LEU A 14 -30.22 -13.13 7.71
N LEU A 15 -30.37 -13.00 6.39
CA LEU A 15 -29.30 -13.28 5.43
C LEU A 15 -28.16 -12.25 5.52
N ILE A 16 -28.48 -10.97 5.75
CA ILE A 16 -27.48 -9.92 5.97
C ILE A 16 -26.68 -10.23 7.24
N MET A 17 -27.37 -10.60 8.33
CA MET A 17 -26.73 -11.01 9.59
C MET A 17 -25.76 -12.18 9.39
N LEU A 18 -26.22 -13.27 8.77
CA LEU A 18 -25.38 -14.45 8.49
C LEU A 18 -24.18 -14.11 7.58
N LEU A 19 -24.38 -13.24 6.59
CA LEU A 19 -23.31 -12.75 5.73
C LEU A 19 -22.25 -12.00 6.55
N CYS A 20 -22.65 -11.02 7.36
CA CYS A 20 -21.73 -10.22 8.17
C CYS A 20 -21.00 -11.07 9.22
N MET A 21 -21.68 -12.02 9.86
CA MET A 21 -21.04 -13.00 10.76
C MET A 21 -20.01 -13.86 10.01
N GLY A 22 -20.33 -14.32 8.80
CA GLY A 22 -19.39 -15.09 7.96
C GLY A 22 -18.18 -14.26 7.52
N LEU A 23 -18.38 -12.99 7.16
CA LEU A 23 -17.29 -12.07 6.83
C LEU A 23 -16.40 -11.80 8.06
N SER A 24 -16.99 -11.67 9.26
CA SER A 24 -16.26 -11.50 10.52
C SER A 24 -15.42 -12.74 10.86
N ALA A 25 -16.01 -13.93 10.76
CA ALA A 25 -15.33 -15.20 11.03
C ALA A 25 -14.16 -15.48 10.07
N THR A 26 -14.24 -14.96 8.83
CA THR A 26 -13.19 -15.13 7.81
C THR A 26 -12.18 -13.97 7.78
N ASN A 27 -12.32 -12.96 8.65
CA ASN A 27 -11.51 -11.73 8.63
C ASN A 27 -11.43 -11.13 7.22
N PHE A 28 -12.59 -10.85 6.62
CA PHE A 28 -12.69 -10.37 5.25
C PHE A 28 -11.84 -9.09 5.03
N LYS A 29 -10.77 -9.23 4.23
CA LYS A 29 -9.69 -8.23 4.10
C LYS A 29 -10.15 -6.77 3.95
N PRO A 30 -11.13 -6.43 3.10
CA PRO A 30 -11.58 -5.04 2.95
C PRO A 30 -12.10 -4.42 4.26
N LEU A 31 -12.86 -5.18 5.05
CA LEU A 31 -13.39 -4.69 6.33
C LEU A 31 -12.29 -4.64 7.40
N GLU A 32 -11.32 -5.55 7.37
CA GLU A 32 -10.14 -5.49 8.26
C GLU A 32 -9.28 -4.24 8.01
N ILE A 33 -9.14 -3.80 6.76
CA ILE A 33 -8.42 -2.56 6.44
C ILE A 33 -9.13 -1.35 7.04
N LEU A 34 -10.47 -1.29 6.94
CA LEU A 34 -11.26 -0.22 7.55
C LEU A 34 -11.15 -0.24 9.08
N GLU A 35 -11.18 -1.44 9.67
CA GLU A 35 -11.05 -1.63 11.11
C GLU A 35 -9.70 -1.09 11.61
N ARG A 36 -8.61 -1.40 10.90
CA ARG A 36 -7.26 -0.94 11.24
C ARG A 36 -7.07 0.56 11.08
N ARG A 37 -7.61 1.16 10.01
CA ARG A 37 -7.60 2.61 9.83
C ARG A 37 -8.32 3.34 10.96
N PHE A 38 -9.41 2.76 11.46
CA PHE A 38 -10.10 3.31 12.61
C PHE A 38 -9.25 3.24 13.86
N ILE A 39 -8.54 2.14 14.11
CA ILE A 39 -7.61 2.04 15.26
C ILE A 39 -6.57 3.16 15.16
N ASP A 40 -5.96 3.36 13.99
CA ASP A 40 -4.99 4.44 13.79
C ASP A 40 -5.64 5.80 14.14
N MET A 41 -6.79 6.12 13.53
CA MET A 41 -7.54 7.36 13.80
C MET A 41 -7.91 7.52 15.28
N ALA A 42 -8.42 6.47 15.91
CA ALA A 42 -8.85 6.43 17.30
C ALA A 42 -7.67 6.64 18.25
N THR A 43 -6.50 6.10 17.91
CA THR A 43 -5.28 6.39 18.66
C THR A 43 -4.89 7.86 18.55
N TYR A 44 -5.18 8.58 17.46
CA TYR A 44 -4.90 10.03 17.35
C TYR A 44 -5.85 10.93 18.16
N VAL A 45 -7.00 10.45 18.65
CA VAL A 45 -7.94 11.29 19.40
C VAL A 45 -7.46 11.43 20.86
N PRO A 46 -7.05 12.62 21.32
CA PRO A 46 -6.47 12.81 22.64
C PRO A 46 -7.60 12.95 23.68
N ILE A 47 -8.24 11.83 24.04
CA ILE A 47 -9.31 11.84 25.05
C ILE A 47 -8.74 11.85 26.48
N ASN A 48 -7.53 11.32 26.65
CA ASN A 48 -6.68 11.47 27.84
C ASN A 48 -5.30 10.93 27.44
N ASN A 49 -4.36 11.80 27.05
CA ASN A 49 -2.97 11.36 26.96
C ASN A 49 -2.39 11.46 28.37
N PRO A 50 -2.27 10.36 29.15
CA PRO A 50 -1.38 10.41 30.31
C PRO A 50 -0.03 10.87 29.77
N ARG A 51 0.61 11.85 30.43
CA ARG A 51 1.98 12.25 30.08
C ARG A 51 2.80 10.96 30.08
N PHE A 52 3.13 10.45 28.90
CA PHE A 52 3.82 9.18 28.76
C PHE A 52 5.12 9.28 29.55
N PHE A 53 5.39 8.28 30.38
CA PHE A 53 6.69 8.17 31.02
C PHE A 53 7.69 7.90 29.90
N GLN A 54 8.47 8.92 29.53
CA GLN A 54 9.47 8.81 28.47
C GLN A 54 10.87 8.81 29.11
N PRO A 55 11.39 7.64 29.49
CA PRO A 55 12.79 7.52 29.87
C PRO A 55 13.70 7.39 28.65
N THR A 56 13.15 7.43 27.43
CA THR A 56 13.93 7.24 26.20
C THR A 56 14.40 8.56 25.63
N VAL A 57 15.64 8.61 25.17
CA VAL A 57 16.25 9.70 24.41
C VAL A 57 16.88 9.09 23.15
N ILE A 58 16.81 9.79 22.03
CA ILE A 58 17.39 9.34 20.76
C ILE A 58 18.63 10.19 20.43
N VAL A 59 19.69 9.51 20.02
CA VAL A 59 20.84 10.10 19.34
C VAL A 59 20.77 9.67 17.88
N ASP A 60 20.39 10.59 17.01
CA ASP A 60 20.05 10.32 15.62
C ASP A 60 21.24 10.59 14.68
N ILE A 61 21.49 9.65 13.77
CA ILE A 61 22.41 9.80 12.65
C ILE A 61 21.63 10.54 11.56
N ASP A 62 21.59 11.86 11.72
CA ASP A 62 20.87 12.78 10.85
C ASP A 62 21.73 13.31 9.70
N GLU A 63 21.08 14.01 8.76
CA GLU A 63 21.75 14.65 7.63
C GLU A 63 22.79 15.69 8.08
N ASP A 64 22.54 16.39 9.19
CA ASP A 64 23.48 17.35 9.77
C ASP A 64 24.77 16.65 10.22
N SER A 65 24.67 15.53 10.92
CA SER A 65 25.82 14.71 11.31
C SER A 65 26.59 14.21 10.10
N ILE A 66 25.92 13.76 9.04
CA ILE A 66 26.58 13.32 7.80
C ILE A 66 27.30 14.48 7.12
N SER A 67 26.68 15.66 7.08
CA SER A 67 27.30 16.84 6.47
C SER A 67 28.57 17.29 7.20
N LYS A 68 28.63 17.09 8.53
CA LYS A 68 29.74 17.54 9.39
C LYS A 68 30.81 16.47 9.66
N LEU A 69 30.44 15.19 9.74
CA LEU A 69 31.37 14.07 9.98
C LEU A 69 31.81 13.37 8.69
N GLY A 70 31.14 13.65 7.57
CA GLY A 70 31.38 13.02 6.29
C GLY A 70 30.39 11.88 5.99
N SER A 71 30.57 11.26 4.83
CA SER A 71 29.70 10.19 4.35
C SER A 71 29.68 8.98 5.29
N TRP A 72 28.48 8.47 5.58
CA TRP A 72 28.26 7.19 6.24
C TRP A 72 28.72 6.00 5.36
N PRO A 73 29.26 4.89 5.91
CA PRO A 73 29.50 4.60 7.33
C PRO A 73 30.75 5.28 7.90
N TRP A 74 30.64 5.73 9.16
CA TRP A 74 31.75 6.37 9.89
C TRP A 74 32.66 5.35 10.61
N PRO A 75 33.90 5.74 10.96
CA PRO A 75 34.78 4.96 11.82
C PRO A 75 34.15 4.62 13.18
N ARG A 76 34.31 3.38 13.67
CA ARG A 76 33.78 2.92 14.98
C ARG A 76 34.35 3.66 16.20
N SER A 77 35.44 4.40 16.02
CA SER A 77 35.97 5.33 17.03
C SER A 77 34.99 6.46 17.39
N HIS A 78 34.11 6.86 16.47
CA HIS A 78 33.03 7.81 16.76
C HIS A 78 32.01 7.21 17.75
N PHE A 79 31.63 5.94 17.52
CA PHE A 79 30.76 5.20 18.44
C PHE A 79 31.43 4.94 19.79
N SER A 80 32.73 4.67 19.80
CA SER A 80 33.51 4.54 21.04
C SER A 80 33.41 5.80 21.88
N SER A 81 33.65 6.96 21.26
CA SER A 81 33.59 8.28 21.92
C SER A 81 32.16 8.59 22.40
N LEU A 82 31.15 8.27 21.58
CA LEU A 82 29.76 8.45 21.98
C LEU A 82 29.40 7.59 23.20
N VAL A 83 29.76 6.31 23.21
CA VAL A 83 29.51 5.41 24.34
C VAL A 83 30.17 5.95 25.61
N GLU A 84 31.41 6.45 25.52
CA GLU A 84 32.10 7.07 26.67
C GLU A 84 31.37 8.32 27.18
N ILE A 85 30.86 9.18 26.29
CA ILE A 85 30.08 10.37 26.69
C ILE A 85 28.79 9.97 27.39
N LEU A 86 28.06 8.98 26.85
CA LEU A 86 26.80 8.52 27.40
C LEU A 86 26.98 7.77 28.74
N ASP A 87 28.05 6.99 28.87
CA ASP A 87 28.45 6.33 30.12
C ASP A 87 28.79 7.37 31.20
N ASN A 88 29.63 8.36 30.87
CA ASN A 88 29.96 9.45 31.79
C ASN A 88 28.74 10.29 32.20
N ALA A 89 27.72 10.35 31.35
CA ALA A 89 26.46 11.02 31.63
C ALA A 89 25.48 10.19 32.51
N ASP A 90 25.91 9.04 33.04
CA ASP A 90 25.08 8.09 33.80
C ASP A 90 23.86 7.57 33.00
N ALA A 91 24.01 7.31 31.70
CA ALA A 91 22.95 6.66 30.93
C ALA A 91 22.64 5.28 31.52
N LYS A 92 21.36 4.95 31.71
CA LYS A 92 20.96 3.68 32.35
C LYS A 92 21.14 2.50 31.40
N THR A 93 20.78 2.69 30.14
CA THR A 93 20.90 1.68 29.06
C THR A 93 21.25 2.39 27.77
N ILE A 94 22.21 1.87 27.00
CA ILE A 94 22.58 2.39 25.68
C ILE A 94 22.24 1.32 24.63
N GLY A 95 21.22 1.54 23.81
CA GLY A 95 20.87 0.66 22.71
C GLY A 95 21.42 1.19 21.39
N ILE A 96 22.38 0.51 20.78
CA ILE A 96 22.90 0.89 19.46
C ILE A 96 22.11 0.10 18.41
N ASP A 97 21.26 0.77 17.63
CA ASP A 97 20.42 0.17 16.58
C ASP A 97 21.16 0.10 15.23
N ILE A 98 22.41 -0.38 15.26
CA ILE A 98 23.28 -0.54 14.10
C ILE A 98 23.95 -1.92 14.16
N LEU A 99 23.84 -2.67 13.07
CA LEU A 99 24.34 -4.04 13.00
C LEU A 99 25.82 -4.09 12.56
N PHE A 100 26.73 -4.36 13.50
CA PHE A 100 28.17 -4.50 13.24
C PHE A 100 28.57 -5.95 12.89
N ASP A 101 28.05 -6.48 11.78
CA ASP A 101 28.22 -7.88 11.38
C ASP A 101 29.66 -8.27 10.94
N LYS A 102 30.46 -7.30 10.52
CA LYS A 102 31.85 -7.49 10.04
C LYS A 102 32.84 -6.65 10.82
N LYS A 103 34.10 -7.09 10.93
CA LYS A 103 35.18 -6.27 11.50
C LYS A 103 35.56 -5.11 10.58
N GLU A 104 35.82 -3.94 11.16
CA GLU A 104 36.31 -2.76 10.42
C GLU A 104 37.78 -2.96 10.07
N ASN A 105 38.19 -2.61 8.83
CA ASN A 105 39.59 -2.61 8.40
C ASN A 105 40.36 -3.93 8.59
N SER A 106 39.67 -5.09 8.63
CA SER A 106 40.32 -6.40 8.89
C SER A 106 41.50 -6.69 7.95
N ARG A 107 41.39 -6.27 6.68
CA ARG A 107 42.45 -6.41 5.69
C ARG A 107 43.64 -5.50 5.95
N VAL A 108 43.41 -4.23 6.27
CA VAL A 108 44.50 -3.27 6.55
C VAL A 108 45.27 -3.67 7.79
N ILE A 109 44.56 -4.09 8.85
CA ILE A 109 45.19 -4.59 10.08
C ILE A 109 46.01 -5.86 9.79
N SER A 110 45.49 -6.79 8.97
CA SER A 110 46.25 -8.00 8.60
C SER A 110 47.52 -7.69 7.79
N GLU A 111 47.50 -6.68 6.92
CA GLU A 111 48.69 -6.25 6.18
C GLU A 111 49.72 -5.59 7.10
N ILE A 112 49.28 -4.79 8.08
CA ILE A 112 50.19 -4.20 9.08
C ILE A 112 50.85 -5.30 9.92
N HIS A 113 50.09 -6.31 10.36
CA HIS A 113 50.65 -7.47 11.05
C HIS A 113 51.67 -8.21 10.18
N ASN A 114 51.38 -8.41 8.89
CA ASN A 114 52.32 -9.05 7.96
C ASN A 114 53.62 -8.24 7.80
N ILE A 115 53.53 -6.91 7.69
CA ILE A 115 54.71 -6.02 7.63
C ILE A 115 55.54 -6.16 8.91
N LYS A 116 54.88 -6.15 10.07
CA LYS A 116 55.53 -6.29 11.39
C LYS A 116 56.20 -7.64 11.55
N ASP A 117 55.53 -8.73 11.18
CA ASP A 117 56.05 -10.10 11.28
C ASP A 117 57.23 -10.32 10.33
N THR A 118 57.11 -9.83 9.08
CA THR A 118 58.19 -9.87 8.09
C THR A 118 59.40 -9.09 8.58
N PHE A 119 59.19 -7.87 9.08
CA PHE A 119 60.26 -7.04 9.63
C PHE A 119 60.95 -7.72 10.83
N THR A 120 60.18 -8.30 11.75
CA THR A 120 60.70 -8.99 12.93
C THR A 120 61.52 -10.23 12.55
N THR A 121 61.10 -10.96 11.51
CA THR A 121 61.80 -12.16 11.02
C THR A 121 63.13 -11.84 10.34
N LEU A 122 63.24 -10.66 9.72
CA LEU A 122 64.47 -10.22 9.04
C LEU A 122 65.56 -9.72 10.00
N ILE A 123 65.25 -9.51 11.28
CA ILE A 123 66.18 -8.95 12.27
C ILE A 123 66.82 -10.08 13.09
N GLN A 124 68.14 -10.20 13.03
CA GLN A 124 68.90 -11.15 13.85
C GLN A 124 69.28 -10.58 15.23
N GLU A 125 69.64 -9.29 15.30
CA GLU A 125 69.92 -8.57 16.54
C GLU A 125 69.16 -7.22 16.59
N PRO A 126 68.21 -7.04 17.53
CA PRO A 126 67.38 -5.84 17.57
C PRO A 126 68.14 -4.62 18.10
N THR A 127 68.34 -3.61 17.24
CA THR A 127 68.87 -2.28 17.62
C THR A 127 67.76 -1.34 18.14
N ASP A 128 68.14 -0.22 18.75
CA ASP A 128 67.18 0.78 19.24
C ASP A 128 66.32 1.39 18.11
N HIS A 129 66.86 1.52 16.90
CA HIS A 129 66.07 1.97 15.73
C HIS A 129 64.95 0.99 15.36
N HIS A 130 65.19 -0.33 15.49
CA HIS A 130 64.15 -1.34 15.27
C HIS A 130 63.04 -1.25 16.32
N ARG A 131 63.40 -0.97 17.58
CA ARG A 131 62.41 -0.76 18.66
C ARG A 131 61.54 0.46 18.40
N ILE A 132 62.13 1.56 17.93
CA ILE A 132 61.40 2.78 17.53
C ILE A 132 60.44 2.48 16.37
N PHE A 133 60.91 1.76 15.35
CA PHE A 133 60.03 1.37 14.24
C PHE A 133 58.85 0.50 14.71
N LEU A 134 59.13 -0.53 15.51
CA LEU A 134 58.08 -1.40 16.06
C LEU A 134 57.12 -0.65 17.00
N SER A 135 57.59 0.36 17.74
CA SER A 135 56.71 1.20 18.56
C SER A 135 55.82 2.09 17.70
N HIS A 136 56.32 2.65 16.60
CA HIS A 136 55.51 3.41 15.65
C HIS A 136 54.46 2.51 14.95
N ILE A 137 54.83 1.29 14.55
CA ILE A 137 53.86 0.33 13.99
C ILE A 137 52.78 -0.01 15.02
N LYS A 138 53.17 -0.24 16.27
CA LYS A 138 52.21 -0.49 17.36
C LYS A 138 51.27 0.70 17.59
N GLU A 139 51.76 1.93 17.53
CA GLU A 139 50.95 3.14 17.62
C GLU A 139 49.96 3.25 16.45
N ILE A 140 50.39 2.89 15.23
CA ILE A 140 49.52 2.84 14.05
C ILE A 140 48.43 1.77 14.22
N GLU A 141 48.78 0.56 14.67
CA GLU A 141 47.84 -0.51 14.99
C GLU A 141 46.77 -0.03 15.98
N GLU A 142 47.20 0.59 17.09
CA GLU A 142 46.29 1.11 18.12
C GLU A 142 45.43 2.28 17.62
N ASN A 143 45.92 3.08 16.69
CA ASN A 143 45.18 4.20 16.13
C ASN A 143 44.09 3.77 15.14
N ILE A 144 44.40 2.79 14.28
CA ILE A 144 43.52 2.31 13.19
C ILE A 144 42.50 1.26 13.69
N ASP A 145 42.79 0.52 14.75
CA ASP A 145 41.89 -0.50 15.30
C ASP A 145 40.73 0.13 16.09
N HIS A 146 39.78 0.68 15.34
CA HIS A 146 38.56 1.29 15.85
C HIS A 146 37.62 0.28 16.53
N ASP A 147 37.66 -0.99 16.09
CA ASP A 147 36.89 -2.08 16.69
C ASP A 147 37.32 -2.29 18.14
N LYS A 148 38.63 -2.37 18.40
CA LYS A 148 39.17 -2.51 19.74
C LYS A 148 38.85 -1.33 20.65
N LYS A 149 38.84 -0.11 20.12
CA LYS A 149 38.40 1.10 20.87
C LYS A 149 36.94 0.97 21.28
N LEU A 150 36.05 0.68 20.33
CA LEU A 150 34.62 0.50 20.61
C LEU A 150 34.36 -0.66 21.58
N LEU A 151 35.04 -1.80 21.42
CA LEU A 151 34.95 -2.95 22.33
C LEU A 151 35.30 -2.55 23.77
N LYS A 152 36.40 -1.82 23.95
CA LYS A 152 36.83 -1.33 25.27
C LYS A 152 35.80 -0.38 25.87
N ALA A 153 35.26 0.55 25.08
CA ALA A 153 34.22 1.47 25.54
C ALA A 153 32.95 0.73 25.97
N ILE A 154 32.49 -0.23 25.16
CA ILE A 154 31.30 -1.06 25.46
C ILE A 154 31.50 -1.90 26.73
N SER A 155 32.63 -2.61 26.84
CA SER A 155 32.94 -3.40 28.04
C SER A 155 33.11 -2.55 29.30
N LYS A 156 33.64 -1.33 29.18
CA LYS A 156 33.78 -0.40 30.30
C LYS A 156 32.41 0.11 30.77
N ALA A 157 31.55 0.50 29.85
CA ALA A 157 30.23 1.05 30.16
C ALA A 157 29.29 -0.01 30.76
N GLY A 158 29.37 -1.26 30.29
CA GLY A 158 28.65 -2.38 30.90
C GLY A 158 27.12 -2.34 30.81
N ASN A 159 26.56 -1.38 30.06
CA ASN A 159 25.13 -1.11 29.92
C ASN A 159 24.68 -1.01 28.44
N VAL A 160 25.52 -1.47 27.50
CA VAL A 160 25.29 -1.35 26.06
C VAL A 160 24.63 -2.61 25.49
N LEU A 161 23.50 -2.41 24.80
CA LEU A 161 22.77 -3.42 24.04
C LEU A 161 23.03 -3.28 22.55
N LEU A 162 23.16 -4.42 21.87
CA LEU A 162 23.39 -4.48 20.43
C LEU A 162 22.26 -5.24 19.71
N PRO A 163 22.06 -4.97 18.40
CA PRO A 163 20.92 -5.49 17.69
C PRO A 163 21.24 -6.83 17.02
N ALA A 164 20.24 -7.69 16.91
CA ALA A 164 20.30 -8.92 16.11
C ALA A 164 19.13 -8.95 15.11
N SER A 165 19.37 -9.39 13.89
CA SER A 165 18.35 -9.51 12.86
C SER A 165 18.11 -10.96 12.49
N PHE A 166 16.89 -11.45 12.68
CA PHE A 166 16.52 -12.82 12.35
C PHE A 166 15.82 -12.89 10.99
N LYS A 167 16.10 -13.96 10.22
CA LYS A 167 15.28 -14.29 9.04
C LYS A 167 14.14 -15.20 9.48
N LEU A 168 12.94 -14.62 9.59
CA LEU A 168 11.71 -15.29 10.04
C LEU A 168 11.16 -16.25 8.97
N ASN A 169 10.60 -17.38 9.39
CA ASN A 169 9.92 -18.38 8.55
C ASN A 169 8.64 -18.91 9.24
N GLU A 170 7.71 -19.47 8.47
CA GLU A 170 6.63 -20.32 9.00
C GLU A 170 7.24 -21.60 9.60
N TRP A 171 6.75 -21.99 10.77
CA TRP A 171 7.26 -23.09 11.60
C TRP A 171 7.51 -24.37 10.80
N ILE A 172 8.74 -24.89 10.84
CA ILE A 172 9.11 -26.18 10.25
C ILE A 172 9.41 -27.16 11.40
N PRO A 173 8.64 -28.25 11.57
CA PRO A 173 9.01 -29.29 12.53
C PRO A 173 10.31 -29.99 12.11
N ASN A 174 11.18 -30.28 13.09
CA ASN A 174 12.50 -30.93 12.96
C ASN A 174 13.64 -30.06 12.40
N LEU A 175 14.01 -29.00 13.13
CA LEU A 175 15.17 -28.15 12.82
C LEU A 175 16.53 -28.75 13.25
N ASN A 176 16.72 -30.07 13.10
CA ASN A 176 18.01 -30.73 13.42
C ASN A 176 18.94 -30.87 12.23
N GLN A 177 18.80 -30.06 11.18
CA GLN A 177 19.70 -30.10 10.02
C GLN A 177 20.25 -28.70 9.70
N HIS A 178 21.55 -28.54 10.05
CA HIS A 178 22.58 -27.55 9.67
C HIS A 178 23.16 -26.81 10.90
N LEU A 179 24.27 -27.29 11.50
CA LEU A 179 25.69 -27.14 11.12
C LEU A 179 26.27 -25.74 11.43
N ASN A 180 27.08 -25.65 12.49
CA ASN A 180 28.04 -24.56 12.80
C ASN A 180 27.49 -23.11 12.87
N GLU A 181 26.27 -22.90 13.34
CA GLU A 181 25.76 -21.55 13.62
C GLU A 181 26.13 -21.09 15.05
N PRO A 182 26.48 -19.82 15.26
CA PRO A 182 26.96 -19.33 16.54
C PRO A 182 25.86 -19.35 17.61
N GLN A 183 26.21 -19.81 18.82
CA GLN A 183 25.32 -19.71 19.98
C GLN A 183 25.16 -18.24 20.36
N LEU A 184 23.92 -17.76 20.36
CA LEU A 184 23.58 -16.42 20.84
C LEU A 184 23.70 -16.35 22.37
N VAL A 185 24.13 -15.19 22.85
CA VAL A 185 24.26 -14.91 24.28
C VAL A 185 22.88 -14.62 24.86
N ASP A 186 22.65 -15.10 26.09
CA ASP A 186 21.51 -14.74 26.92
C ASP A 186 20.10 -14.94 26.31
N PRO A 187 19.75 -16.18 25.93
CA PRO A 187 18.38 -16.56 25.63
C PRO A 187 17.48 -16.53 26.88
N LEU A 188 16.19 -16.29 26.69
CA LEU A 188 15.16 -16.56 27.70
C LEU A 188 15.06 -18.09 27.93
N ASP A 189 15.40 -18.52 29.15
CA ASP A 189 15.22 -19.91 29.60
C ASP A 189 13.73 -20.17 29.90
N LEU A 190 13.01 -20.65 28.88
CA LEU A 190 11.59 -20.99 28.97
C LEU A 190 11.36 -22.50 28.76
N PRO A 191 10.44 -23.12 29.51
CA PRO A 191 10.16 -24.55 29.37
C PRO A 191 9.47 -24.84 28.03
N LEU A 192 10.22 -25.40 27.08
CA LEU A 192 9.75 -25.85 25.78
C LEU A 192 9.07 -27.22 25.85
N THR A 193 7.99 -27.31 26.62
CA THR A 193 7.15 -28.51 26.54
C THR A 193 6.38 -28.50 25.23
N THR A 194 6.11 -29.69 24.68
CA THR A 194 5.34 -29.86 23.44
C THR A 194 3.93 -29.25 23.55
N GLN A 195 3.41 -29.16 24.78
CA GLN A 195 2.14 -28.50 25.08
C GLN A 195 2.26 -26.97 25.01
N PHE A 196 3.37 -26.40 25.48
CA PHE A 196 3.66 -24.97 25.40
C PHE A 196 3.77 -24.50 23.94
N VAL A 197 4.49 -25.23 23.09
CA VAL A 197 4.64 -24.94 21.64
C VAL A 197 3.35 -25.21 20.84
N LYS A 198 2.40 -25.98 21.38
CA LYS A 198 1.07 -26.11 20.76
C LYS A 198 0.16 -24.94 21.10
N ILE A 199 0.30 -24.37 22.29
CA ILE A 199 -0.48 -23.23 22.75
C ILE A 199 0.05 -21.93 22.12
N PHE A 200 1.37 -21.76 22.09
CA PHE A 200 2.05 -20.66 21.44
C PHE A 200 2.60 -21.07 20.08
N SER A 201 2.34 -20.29 19.05
CA SER A 201 2.93 -20.44 17.70
C SER A 201 3.87 -19.28 17.39
N PRO A 202 4.94 -19.08 18.19
CA PRO A 202 5.79 -17.91 18.10
C PRO A 202 6.55 -17.88 16.77
N HIS A 203 7.03 -16.69 16.40
CA HIS A 203 7.85 -16.53 15.21
C HIS A 203 9.14 -17.34 15.34
N THR A 204 9.39 -18.21 14.37
CA THR A 204 10.63 -19.00 14.28
C THR A 204 11.59 -18.40 13.28
N ALA A 205 12.89 -18.46 13.58
CA ALA A 205 13.94 -18.03 12.67
C ALA A 205 14.79 -19.18 12.15
N LYS A 206 15.25 -19.06 10.90
CA LYS A 206 16.18 -20.02 10.29
C LYS A 206 17.64 -19.63 10.48
N SER A 207 17.92 -18.33 10.47
CA SER A 207 19.28 -17.81 10.58
C SER A 207 19.24 -16.44 11.25
N VAL A 208 20.36 -16.05 11.86
CA VAL A 208 20.55 -14.76 12.52
C VAL A 208 21.74 -14.01 11.93
N SER A 209 21.60 -12.70 11.76
CA SER A 209 22.70 -11.77 11.54
C SER A 209 22.92 -10.97 12.82
N MET A 210 24.12 -11.04 13.38
CA MET A 210 24.46 -10.42 14.66
C MET A 210 25.87 -9.79 14.60
N PRO A 211 26.27 -8.96 15.58
CA PRO A 211 27.62 -8.45 15.66
C PRO A 211 28.65 -9.58 15.74
N PHE A 212 29.87 -9.34 15.27
CA PHE A 212 30.95 -10.32 15.39
C PHE A 212 31.19 -10.71 16.86
N SER A 213 31.72 -11.92 17.08
CA SER A 213 31.77 -12.60 18.38
C SER A 213 32.28 -11.75 19.54
N GLU A 214 33.38 -11.04 19.34
CA GLU A 214 34.01 -10.21 20.37
C GLU A 214 33.12 -9.01 20.75
N MET A 215 32.39 -8.46 19.79
CA MET A 215 31.44 -7.36 20.01
C MET A 215 30.22 -7.83 20.79
N THR A 216 29.71 -9.01 20.44
CA THR A 216 28.62 -9.65 21.18
C THR A 216 29.02 -9.91 22.64
N ALA A 217 30.22 -10.46 22.87
CA ALA A 217 30.73 -10.75 24.21
C ALA A 217 31.01 -9.50 25.07
N ALA A 218 31.30 -8.36 24.44
CA ALA A 218 31.51 -7.10 25.14
C ALA A 218 30.20 -6.45 25.62
N SER A 219 29.09 -6.67 24.89
CA SER A 219 27.77 -6.09 25.20
C SER A 219 27.09 -6.78 26.38
N ILE A 220 26.12 -6.11 27.01
CA ILE A 220 25.31 -6.71 28.08
C ILE A 220 24.27 -7.71 27.54
N GLY A 221 24.05 -7.71 26.22
CA GLY A 221 23.15 -8.65 25.57
C GLY A 221 22.69 -8.19 24.20
N LEU A 222 22.12 -9.13 23.46
CA LEU A 222 21.56 -8.89 22.13
C LEU A 222 20.04 -8.78 22.20
N GLY A 223 19.47 -7.85 21.43
CA GLY A 223 18.02 -7.74 21.26
C GLY A 223 17.66 -7.75 19.79
N HIS A 224 16.60 -8.48 19.41
CA HIS A 224 16.22 -8.51 18.00
C HIS A 224 15.55 -7.21 17.54
N ILE A 225 15.75 -6.87 16.28
CA ILE A 225 15.24 -5.64 15.64
C ILE A 225 14.23 -5.92 14.51
N ASN A 226 13.71 -7.15 14.45
CA ASN A 226 12.68 -7.55 13.51
C ASN A 226 11.40 -6.71 13.58
N ILE A 227 10.89 -6.29 12.42
CA ILE A 227 9.69 -5.48 12.25
C ILE A 227 8.64 -6.27 11.46
N LEU A 228 7.37 -6.19 11.86
CA LEU A 228 6.23 -6.75 11.13
C LEU A 228 5.41 -5.64 10.48
N GLN A 229 5.17 -5.76 9.19
CA GLN A 229 4.28 -4.87 8.45
C GLN A 229 2.89 -5.50 8.30
N ASP A 230 1.88 -4.75 8.73
CA ASP A 230 0.70 -4.41 7.96
C ASP A 230 0.43 -5.03 6.58
N ILE A 231 -0.77 -5.57 6.32
CA ILE A 231 -1.29 -5.74 4.93
C ILE A 231 -1.24 -4.41 4.14
N ASP A 232 -1.36 -3.28 4.83
CA ASP A 232 -1.27 -1.92 4.26
C ASP A 232 0.11 -1.27 4.43
N GLY A 233 1.13 -2.03 4.83
CA GLY A 233 2.51 -1.57 5.02
C GLY A 233 2.78 -0.83 6.34
N GLN A 234 1.76 -0.55 7.14
CA GLN A 234 1.92 0.11 8.45
C GLN A 234 2.40 -0.88 9.52
N ILE A 235 3.07 -0.39 10.57
CA ILE A 235 3.59 -1.25 11.65
C ILE A 235 2.73 -1.06 12.89
N ARG A 236 1.85 -2.01 13.20
CA ARG A 236 0.95 -1.95 14.37
C ARG A 236 1.24 -3.01 15.44
N GLU A 237 2.08 -3.98 15.10
CA GLU A 237 2.46 -5.08 15.97
C GLU A 237 3.98 -5.11 16.12
N HIS A 238 4.46 -5.55 17.28
CA HIS A 238 5.87 -5.76 17.56
C HIS A 238 6.07 -7.14 18.15
N ILE A 239 7.07 -7.87 17.62
CA ILE A 239 7.47 -9.18 18.14
C ILE A 239 8.23 -8.95 19.44
N LEU A 240 7.79 -9.50 20.57
CA LEU A 240 8.56 -9.38 21.81
C LEU A 240 9.68 -10.40 21.91
N ALA A 241 9.49 -11.60 21.34
CA ALA A 241 10.49 -12.64 21.33
C ALA A 241 10.42 -13.50 20.06
N VAL A 242 11.59 -13.86 19.53
CA VAL A 242 11.76 -14.79 18.40
C VAL A 242 12.32 -16.10 18.90
N MET A 243 11.76 -17.22 18.43
CA MET A 243 12.31 -18.55 18.71
C MET A 243 13.40 -18.90 17.69
N TYR A 244 14.59 -19.23 18.17
CA TYR A 244 15.70 -19.70 17.37
C TYR A 244 16.47 -20.78 18.14
N GLN A 245 16.77 -21.92 17.51
CA GLN A 245 17.42 -23.07 18.14
C GLN A 245 16.80 -23.47 19.50
N GLU A 246 15.47 -23.59 19.55
CA GLU A 246 14.75 -23.93 20.80
C GLU A 246 15.05 -22.95 21.95
N LYS A 247 15.27 -21.68 21.65
CA LYS A 247 15.42 -20.64 22.67
C LYS A 247 14.74 -19.37 22.23
N TYR A 248 14.24 -18.61 23.19
CA TYR A 248 13.57 -17.34 22.92
C TYR A 248 14.56 -16.18 23.07
N TYR A 249 14.59 -15.30 22.09
CA TYR A 249 15.43 -14.11 22.11
C TYR A 249 14.53 -12.89 22.17
N PRO A 250 14.66 -12.02 23.18
CA PRO A 250 13.82 -10.83 23.32
C PRO A 250 14.16 -9.78 22.26
N SER A 251 13.21 -8.89 21.99
CA SER A 251 13.44 -7.71 21.16
C SER A 251 14.35 -6.69 21.84
N LEU A 252 15.01 -5.84 21.06
CA LEU A 252 15.84 -4.75 21.59
C LEU A 252 15.05 -3.83 22.54
N PRO A 253 13.80 -3.40 22.23
CA PRO A 253 12.94 -2.68 23.18
C PRO A 253 12.70 -3.41 24.48
N LEU A 254 12.31 -4.70 24.41
CA LEU A 254 12.02 -5.48 25.60
C LEU A 254 13.27 -5.59 26.48
N ARG A 255 14.42 -5.86 25.87
CA ARG A 255 15.71 -5.98 26.57
C ARG A 255 16.15 -4.67 27.21
N ALA A 256 15.94 -3.55 26.52
CA ALA A 256 16.20 -2.23 27.07
C ALA A 256 15.34 -1.94 28.31
N VAL A 257 14.05 -2.31 28.27
CA VAL A 257 13.12 -2.17 29.40
C VAL A 257 13.54 -3.04 30.59
N ILE A 258 13.90 -4.30 30.34
CA ILE A 258 14.37 -5.24 31.38
C ILE A 258 15.57 -4.65 32.12
N HIS A 259 16.59 -4.22 31.37
CA HIS A 259 17.79 -3.63 31.95
C HIS A 259 17.49 -2.33 32.70
N TYR A 260 16.66 -1.46 32.11
CA TYR A 260 16.25 -0.19 32.72
C TYR A 260 15.57 -0.38 34.08
N LEU A 261 14.68 -1.38 34.18
CA LEU A 261 13.98 -1.74 35.41
C LEU A 261 14.85 -2.52 36.42
N GLY A 262 16.09 -2.86 36.06
CA GLY A 262 16.98 -3.68 36.89
C GLY A 262 16.53 -5.13 37.01
N LEU A 263 15.70 -5.61 36.08
CA LEU A 263 15.20 -6.98 36.06
C LEU A 263 16.25 -7.92 35.46
N GLN A 264 16.24 -9.16 35.94
CA GLN A 264 17.07 -10.25 35.43
C GLN A 264 16.25 -11.14 34.49
N GLN A 265 16.93 -11.97 33.69
CA GLN A 265 16.25 -12.88 32.75
C GLN A 265 15.26 -13.84 33.44
N LYS A 266 15.59 -14.30 34.65
CA LYS A 266 14.70 -15.14 35.48
C LYS A 266 13.40 -14.46 35.91
N ASP A 267 13.35 -13.13 35.87
CA ASP A 267 12.16 -12.35 36.24
C ASP A 267 11.19 -12.23 35.06
N LEU A 268 11.52 -12.85 33.92
CA LEU A 268 10.71 -12.93 32.72
C LEU A 268 10.04 -14.30 32.65
N GLU A 269 8.73 -14.30 32.56
CA GLU A 269 7.94 -15.51 32.44
C GLU A 269 6.90 -15.32 31.34
N ILE A 270 6.83 -16.25 30.39
CA ILE A 270 5.74 -16.28 29.42
C ILE A 270 4.60 -17.08 30.03
N LEU A 271 3.43 -16.47 30.13
CA LEU A 271 2.24 -17.03 30.77
C LEU A 271 1.29 -17.55 29.67
N PRO A 272 1.04 -18.87 29.56
CA PRO A 272 0.07 -19.41 28.60
C PRO A 272 -1.38 -19.06 28.99
N PRO A 273 -2.30 -18.88 28.02
CA PRO A 273 -2.10 -18.94 26.56
C PRO A 273 -1.61 -17.64 25.93
N HIS A 274 -1.63 -16.53 26.69
CA HIS A 274 -1.27 -15.19 26.27
C HIS A 274 -0.57 -14.48 27.42
N GLY A 275 0.47 -13.71 27.12
CA GLY A 275 1.06 -12.79 28.08
C GLY A 275 2.53 -13.06 28.41
N LEU A 276 3.24 -11.97 28.71
CA LEU A 276 4.61 -11.96 29.18
C LEU A 276 4.68 -11.16 30.47
N ARG A 277 5.10 -11.80 31.56
CA ARG A 277 5.37 -11.13 32.83
C ARG A 277 6.83 -10.72 32.90
N ALA A 278 7.06 -9.45 33.21
CA ALA A 278 8.39 -8.90 33.49
C ALA A 278 8.40 -8.28 34.89
N GLY A 279 8.89 -9.04 35.86
CA GLY A 279 8.80 -8.69 37.28
C GLY A 279 7.33 -8.57 37.71
N SER A 280 6.91 -7.38 38.16
CA SER A 280 5.53 -7.10 38.55
C SER A 280 4.62 -6.65 37.40
N ARG A 281 5.17 -6.48 36.19
CA ARG A 281 4.41 -6.00 35.02
C ARG A 281 3.94 -7.18 34.19
N TYR A 282 2.68 -7.13 33.78
CA TYR A 282 2.09 -8.10 32.87
C TYR A 282 1.81 -7.42 31.53
N LEU A 283 2.34 -7.99 30.45
CA LEU A 283 2.14 -7.54 29.08
C LEU A 283 1.26 -8.57 28.38
N GLU A 284 0.04 -8.20 28.01
CA GLU A 284 -0.81 -9.08 27.22
C GLU A 284 -0.22 -9.23 25.81
N THR A 285 -0.08 -10.46 25.32
CA THR A 285 0.44 -10.77 23.99
C THR A 285 -0.57 -11.55 23.17
N ASP A 286 -0.36 -11.68 21.86
CA ASP A 286 -1.02 -12.74 21.10
C ASP A 286 -0.35 -14.12 21.32
N ASN A 287 -0.89 -15.15 20.66
CA ASN A 287 -0.35 -16.50 20.67
C ASN A 287 1.03 -16.64 19.98
N LYS A 288 1.53 -15.59 19.34
CA LYS A 288 2.87 -15.53 18.75
C LYS A 288 3.83 -14.67 19.59
N ILE A 289 3.40 -14.20 20.77
CA ILE A 289 4.15 -13.32 21.66
C ILE A 289 4.40 -11.94 21.00
N ASN A 290 3.46 -11.46 20.19
CA ASN A 290 3.46 -10.08 19.69
C ASN A 290 2.62 -9.19 20.61
N ILE A 291 2.98 -7.92 20.66
CA ILE A 291 2.16 -6.86 21.26
C ILE A 291 1.63 -5.93 20.19
N ARG A 292 0.44 -5.37 20.40
CA ARG A 292 -0.11 -4.31 19.53
C ARG A 292 0.23 -2.95 20.11
N ILE A 293 0.96 -2.16 19.35
CA ILE A 293 1.49 -0.89 19.82
C ILE A 293 0.61 0.26 19.33
N LYS A 294 0.50 1.32 20.14
CA LYS A 294 0.01 2.60 19.65
C LYS A 294 1.14 3.27 18.89
N THR A 295 0.93 3.54 17.60
CA THR A 295 1.95 4.01 16.65
C THR A 295 2.13 5.52 16.63
N GLN A 296 1.51 6.26 17.56
CA GLN A 296 1.67 7.70 17.65
C GLN A 296 3.17 8.07 17.62
N PRO A 297 3.58 9.11 16.89
CA PRO A 297 4.91 9.66 17.03
C PRO A 297 5.03 10.21 18.45
N PHE A 298 5.66 9.43 19.32
CA PHE A 298 6.09 9.92 20.61
C PHE A 298 7.03 11.10 20.33
N ASP A 299 6.77 12.26 20.93
CA ASP A 299 7.72 13.36 20.89
C ASP A 299 8.92 13.00 21.79
N VAL A 300 9.79 12.12 21.26
CA VAL A 300 10.96 11.59 21.95
C VAL A 300 12.07 12.60 21.75
N PRO A 301 12.69 13.12 22.82
CA PRO A 301 13.82 14.02 22.69
C PRO A 301 14.91 13.38 21.81
N THR A 302 15.17 14.04 20.69
CA THR A 302 16.09 13.55 19.66
C THR A 302 17.20 14.57 19.47
N TYR A 303 18.44 14.09 19.50
CA TYR A 303 19.64 14.92 19.39
C TYR A 303 20.53 14.40 18.27
N SER A 304 21.15 15.31 17.54
CA SER A 304 22.09 14.97 16.48
C SER A 304 23.30 14.23 17.04
N PHE A 305 23.72 13.14 16.38
CA PHE A 305 24.93 12.40 16.75
C PHE A 305 26.15 13.32 16.86
N TYR A 306 26.30 14.25 15.92
CA TYR A 306 27.39 15.21 15.92
C TYR A 306 27.39 16.11 17.17
N ASP A 307 26.23 16.66 17.53
CA ASP A 307 26.11 17.59 18.65
C ASP A 307 26.44 16.92 19.98
N VAL A 308 26.02 15.65 20.15
CA VAL A 308 26.40 14.84 21.33
C VAL A 308 27.90 14.59 21.34
N LEU A 309 28.48 14.20 20.21
CA LEU A 309 29.92 13.93 20.09
C LEU A 309 30.78 15.16 20.40
N LYS A 310 30.29 16.36 20.08
CA LYS A 310 30.97 17.64 20.37
C LYS A 310 30.68 18.18 21.77
N GLY A 311 29.88 17.50 22.58
CA GLY A 311 29.49 17.95 23.91
C GLY A 311 28.60 19.19 23.91
N GLN A 312 27.86 19.44 22.82
CA GLN A 312 26.91 20.55 22.73
C GLN A 312 25.58 20.25 23.43
N VAL A 313 25.31 18.97 23.70
CA VAL A 313 24.13 18.51 24.45
C VAL A 313 24.52 18.30 25.91
N SER A 314 23.68 18.79 26.84
CA SER A 314 23.92 18.62 28.27
C SER A 314 23.81 17.16 28.71
N GLU A 315 24.81 16.66 29.45
CA GLU A 315 24.83 15.30 30.02
C GLU A 315 23.59 14.97 30.85
N ARG A 316 22.97 15.97 31.51
CA ARG A 316 21.74 15.79 32.30
C ARG A 316 20.57 15.22 31.51
N VAL A 317 20.58 15.36 30.19
CA VAL A 317 19.55 14.82 29.30
C VAL A 317 19.58 13.29 29.30
N PHE A 318 20.77 12.69 29.40
CA PHE A 318 20.98 11.25 29.27
C PHE A 318 20.95 10.50 30.61
N LYS A 319 21.11 11.23 31.72
CA LYS A 319 21.13 10.66 33.06
C LYS A 319 19.89 9.84 33.39
N ASP A 320 20.08 8.60 33.84
CA ASP A 320 19.03 7.66 34.21
C ASP A 320 18.00 7.40 33.08
N ARG A 321 18.43 7.54 31.82
CA ARG A 321 17.61 7.31 30.62
C ARG A 321 18.04 6.06 29.86
N ILE A 322 17.13 5.58 29.01
CA ILE A 322 17.44 4.67 27.90
C ILE A 322 17.83 5.54 26.71
N VAL A 323 19.07 5.38 26.22
CA VAL A 323 19.55 6.13 25.06
C VAL A 323 19.58 5.19 23.86
N LEU A 324 18.86 5.54 22.80
CA LEU A 324 18.88 4.79 21.53
C LEU A 324 19.71 5.54 20.50
N VAL A 325 20.69 4.87 19.93
CA VAL A 325 21.59 5.41 18.91
C VAL A 325 21.27 4.73 17.58
N GLY A 326 20.84 5.48 16.58
CA GLY A 326 20.44 4.91 15.30
C GLY A 326 20.20 5.99 14.25
N GLY A 327 19.60 5.63 13.12
CA GLY A 327 19.29 6.57 12.06
C GLY A 327 18.07 6.14 11.25
N LYS A 328 17.71 6.95 10.25
CA LYS A 328 16.69 6.60 9.26
C LYS A 328 17.09 5.37 8.44
N SER A 329 16.10 4.63 7.94
CA SER A 329 16.26 3.46 7.08
C SER A 329 17.10 3.76 5.82
N SER A 330 16.93 4.95 5.22
CA SER A 330 17.68 5.44 4.06
C SER A 330 19.18 5.63 4.33
N ILE A 331 19.52 6.09 5.54
CA ILE A 331 20.89 6.40 5.94
C ILE A 331 21.63 5.12 6.35
N VAL A 332 21.01 4.31 7.21
CA VAL A 332 21.67 3.14 7.83
C VAL A 332 21.71 1.93 6.87
N ASN A 333 21.06 2.02 5.69
CA ASN A 333 21.06 1.10 4.55
C ASN A 333 21.41 -0.37 4.90
N ALA A 334 20.67 -0.93 5.85
CA ALA A 334 20.81 -2.33 6.20
C ALA A 334 19.93 -3.14 5.24
N SER A 335 20.52 -4.12 4.59
CA SER A 335 19.87 -5.16 3.76
C SER A 335 18.63 -5.82 4.40
N ASN A 336 18.41 -5.61 5.70
CA ASN A 336 17.32 -6.12 6.52
C ASN A 336 16.03 -5.27 6.49
N TYR A 337 16.05 -4.05 5.93
CA TYR A 337 14.94 -3.07 6.06
C TYR A 337 14.39 -2.53 4.72
N ARG A 338 14.59 -3.28 3.62
CA ARG A 338 14.29 -2.83 2.24
C ARG A 338 12.85 -2.40 1.97
N ASN A 339 11.90 -2.77 2.81
CA ASN A 339 10.48 -2.50 2.61
C ASN A 339 9.96 -1.34 3.49
N LEU A 340 10.84 -0.64 4.22
CA LEU A 340 10.44 0.52 5.03
C LEU A 340 10.53 1.81 4.19
N PRO A 341 9.65 2.80 4.44
CA PRO A 341 9.78 4.14 3.85
C PRO A 341 11.18 4.74 4.12
N GLU A 342 11.70 5.54 3.20
CA GLU A 342 13.04 6.16 3.33
C GLU A 342 13.19 7.05 4.57
N ASP A 343 12.11 7.70 4.99
CA ASP A 343 12.06 8.55 6.17
C ASP A 343 11.78 7.81 7.49
N PHE A 344 11.63 6.49 7.44
CA PHE A 344 11.32 5.70 8.63
C PHE A 344 12.51 5.71 9.61
N SER A 345 12.30 6.31 10.79
CA SER A 345 13.29 6.30 11.88
C SER A 345 13.15 5.03 12.71
N LEU A 346 14.15 4.14 12.60
CA LEU A 346 14.28 2.93 13.42
C LEU A 346 14.34 3.25 14.93
N PRO A 347 15.20 4.17 15.42
CA PRO A 347 15.27 4.46 16.85
C PRO A 347 13.96 5.06 17.38
N GLN A 348 13.25 5.85 16.57
CA GLN A 348 11.93 6.39 16.94
C GLN A 348 10.89 5.28 17.10
N TYR A 349 10.90 4.28 16.21
CA TYR A 349 10.06 3.10 16.33
C TYR A 349 10.38 2.28 17.59
N GLN A 350 11.66 2.00 17.86
CA GLN A 350 12.04 1.25 19.07
C GLN A 350 11.68 2.04 20.33
N ALA A 351 11.86 3.36 20.35
CA ALA A 351 11.45 4.22 21.46
C ALA A 351 9.93 4.18 21.70
N SER A 352 9.15 4.16 20.62
CA SER A 352 7.69 3.99 20.66
C SER A 352 7.28 2.68 21.31
N VAL A 353 7.94 1.57 20.97
CA VAL A 353 7.70 0.26 21.59
C VAL A 353 8.05 0.30 23.08
N ILE A 354 9.21 0.85 23.45
CA ILE A 354 9.64 1.00 24.86
C ILE A 354 8.60 1.81 25.65
N GLY A 355 8.13 2.94 25.09
CA GLY A 355 7.12 3.78 25.72
C GLY A 355 5.80 3.05 25.96
N ASN A 356 5.35 2.25 24.98
CA ASN A 356 4.16 1.40 25.12
C ASN A 356 4.29 0.35 26.23
N ILE A 357 5.46 -0.31 26.33
CA ILE A 357 5.73 -1.33 27.35
C ILE A 357 5.76 -0.70 28.75
N LEU A 358 6.48 0.41 28.93
CA LEU A 358 6.65 1.04 30.24
C LEU A 358 5.37 1.74 30.73
N SER A 359 4.59 2.30 29.82
CA SER A 359 3.33 2.99 30.14
C SER A 359 2.13 2.04 30.18
N ASN A 360 2.30 0.76 29.83
CA ASN A 360 1.23 -0.24 29.71
C ASN A 360 0.07 0.21 28.79
N THR A 361 0.41 0.80 27.64
CA THR A 361 -0.57 1.33 26.67
C THR A 361 -0.76 0.44 25.44
N ILE A 362 -0.35 -0.81 25.56
CA ILE A 362 -0.49 -1.84 24.53
C ILE A 362 -1.99 -2.08 24.27
N ILE A 363 -2.36 -2.20 23.00
CA ILE A 363 -3.73 -2.47 22.60
C ILE A 363 -4.03 -3.96 22.82
N ILE A 364 -5.07 -4.23 23.60
CA ILE A 364 -5.48 -5.57 23.98
C ILE A 364 -6.73 -5.95 23.21
N ARG A 365 -6.77 -7.16 22.65
CA ARG A 365 -7.97 -7.76 22.08
C ARG A 365 -8.38 -8.95 22.94
N PRO A 366 -9.31 -8.76 23.90
CA PRO A 366 -9.74 -9.86 24.76
C PRO A 366 -10.42 -10.97 23.97
N GLU A 367 -10.29 -12.22 24.42
CA GLU A 367 -10.97 -13.36 23.79
C GLU A 367 -12.49 -13.19 23.78
N TRP A 368 -13.05 -12.57 24.83
CA TRP A 368 -14.48 -12.32 24.93
C TRP A 368 -15.00 -11.26 23.95
N ALA A 369 -14.12 -10.44 23.36
CA ALA A 369 -14.53 -9.38 22.43
C ALA A 369 -15.30 -9.95 21.24
N HIS A 370 -14.87 -11.12 20.72
CA HIS A 370 -15.56 -11.77 19.62
C HIS A 370 -17.00 -12.17 19.96
N PHE A 371 -17.26 -12.65 21.18
CA PHE A 371 -18.62 -13.00 21.60
C PHE A 371 -19.52 -11.77 21.71
N VAL A 372 -18.97 -10.63 22.17
CA VAL A 372 -19.70 -9.36 22.20
C VAL A 372 -20.02 -8.87 20.80
N GLU A 373 -19.04 -8.92 19.87
CA GLU A 373 -19.23 -8.59 18.44
C GLU A 373 -20.36 -9.44 17.83
N LEU A 374 -20.34 -10.76 18.04
CA LEU A 374 -21.38 -11.68 17.56
C LEU A 374 -22.75 -11.38 18.18
N ALA A 375 -22.82 -11.14 19.49
CA ALA A 375 -24.08 -10.85 20.18
C ALA A 375 -24.72 -9.55 19.66
N ILE A 376 -23.91 -8.53 19.39
CA ILE A 376 -24.36 -7.26 18.82
C ILE A 376 -24.80 -7.43 17.37
N MET A 377 -24.08 -8.21 16.56
CA MET A 377 -24.53 -8.54 15.20
C MET A 377 -25.87 -9.28 15.22
N VAL A 378 -26.06 -10.26 16.11
CA VAL A 378 -27.35 -10.93 16.27
C VAL A 378 -28.46 -9.92 16.64
N LEU A 379 -28.20 -9.02 17.60
CA LEU A 379 -29.14 -7.98 18.00
C LEU A 379 -29.51 -7.05 16.83
N PHE A 380 -28.53 -6.59 16.06
CA PHE A 380 -28.74 -5.74 14.88
C PHE A 380 -29.46 -6.49 13.74
N GLY A 381 -29.14 -7.76 13.51
CA GLY A 381 -29.83 -8.63 12.57
C GLY A 381 -31.31 -8.80 12.91
N PHE A 382 -31.65 -9.01 14.19
CA PHE A 382 -33.04 -9.04 14.65
C PHE A 382 -33.74 -7.68 14.47
N PHE A 383 -33.05 -6.58 14.75
CA PHE A 383 -33.56 -5.24 14.50
C PHE A 383 -33.88 -5.02 13.00
N ILE A 384 -32.95 -5.34 12.10
CA ILE A 384 -33.13 -5.21 10.64
C ILE A 384 -34.25 -6.13 10.14
N ALA A 385 -34.32 -7.36 10.65
CA ALA A 385 -35.30 -8.34 10.19
C ALA A 385 -36.72 -8.05 10.67
N PHE A 386 -36.92 -7.57 11.91
CA PHE A 386 -38.27 -7.53 12.52
C PHE A 386 -38.75 -6.15 12.94
N VAL A 387 -37.83 -5.25 13.32
CA VAL A 387 -38.18 -3.92 13.85
C VAL A 387 -38.16 -2.89 12.73
N LEU A 388 -37.11 -2.87 11.92
CA LEU A 388 -36.93 -1.95 10.80
C LEU A 388 -38.11 -2.01 9.78
N PRO A 389 -38.67 -3.19 9.41
CA PRO A 389 -39.80 -3.31 8.49
C PRO A 389 -41.14 -2.79 9.01
N ARG A 390 -41.28 -2.66 10.34
CA ARG A 390 -42.56 -2.31 10.98
C ARG A 390 -42.67 -0.82 11.31
N ASN A 391 -41.55 -0.12 11.37
CA ASN A 391 -41.49 1.30 11.69
C ASN A 391 -41.50 2.15 10.40
N GLY A 392 -41.94 3.40 10.52
CA GLY A 392 -41.84 4.34 9.40
C GLY A 392 -40.39 4.57 8.98
N VAL A 393 -40.16 4.80 7.67
CA VAL A 393 -38.82 4.96 7.06
C VAL A 393 -37.94 5.93 7.85
N ASN A 394 -38.47 7.09 8.24
CA ASN A 394 -37.72 8.11 8.99
C ASN A 394 -37.26 7.60 10.37
N ALA A 395 -38.12 6.87 11.08
CA ALA A 395 -37.78 6.27 12.37
C ALA A 395 -36.73 5.15 12.19
N GLY A 396 -36.86 4.35 11.13
CA GLY A 396 -35.88 3.32 10.79
C GLY A 396 -34.47 3.88 10.56
N ILE A 397 -34.37 4.95 9.75
CA ILE A 397 -33.10 5.65 9.49
C ILE A 397 -32.52 6.19 10.80
N PHE A 398 -33.34 6.90 11.58
CA PHE A 398 -32.91 7.49 12.84
C PHE A 398 -32.33 6.45 13.82
N PHE A 399 -33.05 5.36 14.09
CA PHE A 399 -32.58 4.33 15.02
C PHE A 399 -31.33 3.60 14.52
N THR A 400 -31.22 3.39 13.21
CA THR A 400 -30.02 2.76 12.65
C THR A 400 -28.80 3.66 12.83
N LEU A 401 -28.92 4.95 12.50
CA LEU A 401 -27.84 5.92 12.70
C LEU A 401 -27.47 6.06 14.18
N LEU A 402 -28.47 6.03 15.07
CA LEU A 402 -28.24 6.05 16.51
C LEU A 402 -27.45 4.81 16.97
N PHE A 403 -27.79 3.61 16.51
CA PHE A 403 -27.05 2.40 16.87
C PHE A 403 -25.63 2.40 16.32
N ILE A 404 -25.41 2.87 15.09
CA ILE A 404 -24.06 3.06 14.52
C ILE A 404 -23.25 4.04 15.39
N ALA A 405 -23.86 5.16 15.79
CA ALA A 405 -23.19 6.17 16.61
C ALA A 405 -22.84 5.64 18.00
N VAL A 406 -23.80 4.98 18.68
CA VAL A 406 -23.61 4.43 20.03
C VAL A 406 -22.53 3.33 20.03
N TRP A 407 -22.59 2.40 19.08
CA TRP A 407 -21.63 1.31 18.97
C TRP A 407 -20.22 1.83 18.67
N THR A 408 -20.08 2.68 17.65
CA THR A 408 -18.79 3.27 17.28
C THR A 408 -18.20 4.09 18.43
N MET A 409 -19.02 4.89 19.13
CA MET A 409 -18.56 5.68 20.28
C MET A 409 -18.15 4.80 21.45
N GLY A 410 -18.91 3.73 21.74
CA GLY A 410 -18.57 2.77 22.79
C GLY A 410 -17.21 2.09 22.53
N CYS A 411 -16.97 1.63 21.31
CA CYS A 411 -15.68 1.05 20.91
C CYS A 411 -14.54 2.09 20.99
N LEU A 412 -14.79 3.34 20.60
CA LEU A 412 -13.80 4.42 20.71
C LEU A 412 -13.40 4.71 22.17
N VAL A 413 -14.37 4.75 23.08
CA VAL A 413 -14.12 4.96 24.52
C VAL A 413 -13.30 3.81 25.08
N LEU A 414 -13.71 2.55 24.83
CA LEU A 414 -12.96 1.37 25.30
C LEU A 414 -11.52 1.32 24.78
N LEU A 415 -11.29 1.68 23.52
CA LEU A 415 -9.95 1.72 22.93
C LEU A 415 -9.09 2.86 23.49
N SER A 416 -9.69 4.02 23.75
CA SER A 416 -8.96 5.21 24.22
C SER A 416 -8.66 5.18 25.72
N THR A 417 -9.55 4.63 26.56
CA THR A 417 -9.38 4.60 28.02
C THR A 417 -8.81 3.28 28.53
N GLU A 418 -9.29 2.14 28.03
CA GLU A 418 -8.92 0.80 28.52
C GLU A 418 -7.93 0.07 27.59
N ASN A 419 -7.54 0.68 26.46
CA ASN A 419 -6.76 0.04 25.40
C ASN A 419 -7.41 -1.22 24.81
N LEU A 420 -8.73 -1.37 24.96
CA LEU A 420 -9.46 -2.55 24.50
C LEU A 420 -9.93 -2.38 23.06
N TRP A 421 -9.54 -3.31 22.20
CA TRP A 421 -9.98 -3.36 20.80
C TRP A 421 -11.12 -4.35 20.61
N ILE A 422 -12.30 -3.79 20.29
CA ILE A 422 -13.50 -4.51 19.87
C ILE A 422 -13.83 -4.07 18.45
N LYS A 423 -14.09 -5.01 17.53
CA LYS A 423 -14.36 -4.68 16.12
C LYS A 423 -15.68 -3.95 15.99
N TRP A 424 -15.65 -2.79 15.37
CA TRP A 424 -16.84 -1.97 15.15
C TRP A 424 -17.35 -2.05 13.71
N VAL A 425 -16.47 -2.36 12.74
CA VAL A 425 -16.80 -2.31 11.31
C VAL A 425 -17.86 -3.33 10.92
N TYR A 426 -17.80 -4.56 11.43
CA TYR A 426 -18.76 -5.63 11.05
C TYR A 426 -20.20 -5.31 11.49
N PRO A 427 -20.48 -5.01 12.77
CA PRO A 427 -21.83 -4.60 13.17
C PRO A 427 -22.34 -3.34 12.47
N CYS A 428 -21.47 -2.36 12.21
CA CYS A 428 -21.86 -1.17 11.47
C CYS A 428 -22.18 -1.46 9.99
N THR A 429 -21.42 -2.35 9.35
CA THR A 429 -21.67 -2.78 7.97
C THR A 429 -23.01 -3.49 7.85
N GLU A 430 -23.35 -4.35 8.82
CA GLU A 430 -24.65 -5.00 8.90
C GLU A 430 -25.81 -3.98 8.92
N LEU A 431 -25.72 -2.97 9.79
CA LEU A 431 -26.70 -1.89 9.88
C LEU A 431 -26.80 -1.06 8.58
N ILE A 432 -25.66 -0.74 7.95
CA ILE A 432 -25.61 0.00 6.68
C ILE A 432 -26.25 -0.81 5.55
N LEU A 433 -25.97 -2.12 5.44
CA LEU A 433 -26.62 -3.00 4.47
C LEU A 433 -28.13 -3.09 4.72
N GLY A 434 -28.55 -3.12 5.99
CA GLY A 434 -29.95 -2.99 6.39
C GLY A 434 -30.62 -1.76 5.80
N LEU A 435 -29.99 -0.58 5.91
CA LEU A 435 -30.49 0.67 5.31
C LEU A 435 -30.57 0.57 3.78
N LEU A 436 -29.49 0.14 3.13
CA LEU A 436 -29.39 0.14 1.67
C LEU A 436 -30.32 -0.86 0.99
N ILE A 437 -30.69 -1.94 1.68
CA ILE A 437 -31.48 -3.04 1.10
C ILE A 437 -32.95 -2.98 1.53
N ILE A 438 -33.23 -2.73 2.82
CA ILE A 438 -34.58 -2.84 3.38
C ILE A 438 -35.38 -1.55 3.17
N ILE A 439 -34.76 -0.37 3.35
CA ILE A 439 -35.48 0.90 3.28
C ILE A 439 -35.98 1.23 1.87
N PRO A 440 -35.17 1.15 0.80
CA PRO A 440 -35.68 1.39 -0.55
C PRO A 440 -36.88 0.50 -0.87
N ARG A 441 -36.86 -0.76 -0.43
CA ARG A 441 -37.97 -1.69 -0.62
C ARG A 441 -39.24 -1.27 0.12
N GLN A 442 -39.13 -0.71 1.33
CA GLN A 442 -40.29 -0.16 2.04
C GLN A 442 -40.88 1.05 1.32
N VAL A 443 -40.03 1.95 0.82
CA VAL A 443 -40.45 3.12 0.02
C VAL A 443 -41.18 2.64 -1.23
N PHE A 444 -40.58 1.74 -2.02
CA PHE A 444 -41.21 1.16 -3.21
C PHE A 444 -42.51 0.39 -2.91
N ALA A 445 -42.63 -0.26 -1.75
CA ALA A 445 -43.86 -0.96 -1.35
C ALA A 445 -44.97 0.00 -0.88
N THR A 446 -44.61 1.16 -0.33
CA THR A 446 -45.55 2.18 0.17
C THR A 446 -46.04 3.09 -0.97
N ASP A 447 -45.25 3.24 -2.04
CA ASP A 447 -45.49 4.13 -3.19
C ASP A 447 -46.38 3.59 -4.32
N GLN A 448 -47.30 2.67 -4.04
CA GLN A 448 -48.40 2.38 -5.00
C GLN A 448 -49.36 3.57 -5.20
N ARG A 449 -49.18 4.69 -4.50
CA ARG A 449 -50.00 5.92 -4.63
C ARG A 449 -49.34 7.06 -5.41
N ILE A 450 -48.08 6.94 -5.83
CA ILE A 450 -47.36 8.05 -6.49
C ILE A 450 -47.56 8.10 -8.03
N SER A 451 -48.17 7.07 -8.62
CA SER A 451 -48.48 7.02 -10.06
C SER A 451 -49.37 8.16 -10.60
N PRO A 452 -50.37 8.73 -9.89
CA PRO A 452 -51.24 9.76 -10.48
C PRO A 452 -50.72 11.20 -10.35
N ILE A 453 -49.89 11.48 -9.34
CA ILE A 453 -49.40 12.85 -9.06
C ILE A 453 -48.28 13.22 -10.06
N LEU A 454 -47.42 12.27 -10.41
CA LEU A 454 -46.45 12.41 -11.50
C LEU A 454 -47.12 12.63 -12.87
N GLN A 455 -48.25 11.97 -13.13
CA GLN A 455 -49.00 12.17 -14.39
C GLN A 455 -49.63 13.56 -14.49
N THR A 456 -49.92 14.22 -13.37
CA THR A 456 -50.59 15.54 -13.36
C THR A 456 -49.58 16.70 -13.46
N MET A 457 -48.31 16.48 -13.09
CA MET A 457 -47.26 17.51 -13.22
C MET A 457 -46.62 17.56 -14.62
N ILE A 458 -46.90 16.58 -15.48
CA ILE A 458 -46.41 16.51 -16.88
C ILE A 458 -47.19 17.44 -17.83
N GLN A 459 -48.30 18.04 -17.40
CA GLN A 459 -49.06 19.00 -18.21
C GLN A 459 -49.05 20.40 -17.61
N ARG A 460 -48.00 21.18 -17.85
CA ARG A 460 -48.02 22.64 -18.11
C ARG A 460 -46.59 23.19 -18.17
N HIS A 461 -46.11 23.49 -19.38
CA HIS A 461 -45.58 24.79 -19.81
C HIS A 461 -44.90 24.66 -21.19
N PRO A 462 -45.33 25.42 -22.20
CA PRO A 462 -44.70 25.41 -23.52
C PRO A 462 -43.61 26.49 -23.58
N ARG A 463 -42.35 26.07 -23.75
CA ARG A 463 -41.39 26.57 -24.77
C ARG A 463 -39.95 26.17 -24.41
N ALA A 464 -39.36 25.43 -25.35
CA ALA A 464 -37.93 25.31 -25.67
C ALA A 464 -36.99 24.76 -24.58
N HIS A 465 -36.95 23.43 -24.43
CA HIS A 465 -35.74 22.58 -24.42
C HIS A 465 -36.19 21.10 -24.58
N LYS A 466 -35.46 20.27 -25.35
CA LYS A 466 -35.78 18.85 -25.60
C LYS A 466 -35.61 18.04 -24.29
N THR A 467 -36.64 17.36 -23.80
CA THR A 467 -36.61 16.56 -22.56
C THR A 467 -36.38 15.06 -22.82
N LEU A 468 -35.87 14.32 -21.82
CA LEU A 468 -35.69 12.86 -21.85
C LEU A 468 -36.97 12.07 -22.17
N ASP A 469 -38.16 12.68 -22.06
CA ASP A 469 -39.47 12.10 -22.40
C ASP A 469 -39.59 11.60 -23.86
N GLN A 470 -38.75 12.13 -24.76
CA GLN A 470 -38.70 11.72 -26.16
C GLN A 470 -38.05 10.33 -26.37
N TYR A 471 -37.35 9.81 -25.38
CA TYR A 471 -36.65 8.52 -25.44
C TYR A 471 -37.36 7.46 -24.59
N GLU A 472 -37.85 6.40 -25.23
CA GLU A 472 -38.43 5.25 -24.52
C GLU A 472 -37.32 4.31 -24.06
N VAL A 473 -36.93 4.39 -22.79
CA VAL A 473 -35.92 3.50 -22.20
C VAL A 473 -36.47 2.09 -22.05
N GLU A 474 -35.80 1.10 -22.64
CA GLU A 474 -36.24 -0.30 -22.59
C GLU A 474 -35.44 -1.15 -21.58
N GLU A 475 -34.11 -1.15 -21.72
CA GLU A 475 -33.24 -2.03 -20.93
C GLU A 475 -31.88 -1.40 -20.63
N GLU A 476 -31.27 -1.83 -19.53
CA GLU A 476 -29.89 -1.47 -19.16
C GLU A 476 -28.92 -2.33 -19.97
N LEU A 477 -28.07 -1.68 -20.77
CA LEU A 477 -27.03 -2.34 -21.57
C LEU A 477 -25.77 -2.62 -20.74
N GLY A 478 -25.50 -1.78 -19.75
CA GLY A 478 -24.37 -1.97 -18.86
C GLY A 478 -24.22 -0.86 -17.83
N ARG A 479 -23.59 -1.20 -16.71
CA ARG A 479 -23.28 -0.28 -15.61
C ARG A 479 -21.78 -0.10 -15.49
N GLY A 480 -21.31 1.12 -15.72
CA GLY A 480 -19.94 1.52 -15.45
C GLY A 480 -19.80 2.17 -14.08
N MET A 481 -18.56 2.46 -13.68
CA MET A 481 -18.25 3.13 -12.42
C MET A 481 -18.76 4.59 -12.38
N LEU A 482 -18.90 5.24 -13.55
CA LEU A 482 -19.36 6.62 -13.69
C LEU A 482 -20.86 6.74 -13.99
N GLY A 483 -21.57 5.65 -14.27
CA GLY A 483 -22.94 5.78 -14.77
C GLY A 483 -23.52 4.53 -15.42
N VAL A 484 -24.77 4.63 -15.86
CA VAL A 484 -25.54 3.53 -16.46
C VAL A 484 -25.83 3.83 -17.93
N VAL A 485 -25.65 2.83 -18.80
CA VAL A 485 -25.98 2.91 -20.23
C VAL A 485 -27.27 2.13 -20.48
N TYR A 486 -28.23 2.76 -21.12
CA TYR A 486 -29.52 2.17 -21.48
C TYR A 486 -29.71 2.07 -22.99
N ARG A 487 -30.44 1.06 -23.45
CA ARG A 487 -31.04 1.07 -24.79
C ARG A 487 -32.36 1.83 -24.72
N ALA A 488 -32.56 2.75 -25.65
CA ALA A 488 -33.81 3.47 -25.78
C ALA A 488 -34.26 3.59 -27.23
N ASN A 489 -35.56 3.77 -27.44
CA ASN A 489 -36.14 4.09 -28.72
C ASN A 489 -36.36 5.61 -28.83
N ASP A 490 -35.74 6.25 -29.82
CA ASP A 490 -35.95 7.66 -30.17
C ASP A 490 -37.29 7.79 -30.90
N LYS A 491 -38.35 8.20 -30.17
CA LYS A 491 -39.73 8.23 -30.68
C LYS A 491 -39.92 9.19 -31.85
N GLU A 492 -39.09 10.24 -31.93
CA GLU A 492 -39.14 11.25 -32.99
C GLU A 492 -38.60 10.70 -34.32
N HIS A 493 -37.54 9.90 -34.26
CA HIS A 493 -36.82 9.41 -35.45
C HIS A 493 -37.00 7.91 -35.73
N GLY A 494 -37.66 7.17 -34.84
CA GLY A 494 -37.94 5.73 -34.99
C GLY A 494 -36.69 4.85 -35.02
N ARG A 495 -35.67 5.18 -34.23
CA ARG A 495 -34.37 4.47 -34.22
C ARG A 495 -33.91 4.09 -32.81
N TRP A 496 -33.13 3.02 -32.73
CA TRP A 496 -32.47 2.62 -31.49
C TRP A 496 -31.29 3.53 -31.16
N VAL A 497 -31.21 3.96 -29.90
CA VAL A 497 -30.13 4.77 -29.35
C VAL A 497 -29.61 4.17 -28.05
N ALA A 498 -28.36 4.45 -27.73
CA ALA A 498 -27.79 4.19 -26.42
C ALA A 498 -27.75 5.50 -25.61
N ILE A 499 -28.23 5.47 -24.37
CA ILE A 499 -28.24 6.64 -23.48
C ILE A 499 -27.35 6.35 -22.28
N LYS A 500 -26.21 7.04 -22.21
CA LYS A 500 -25.31 6.99 -21.05
C LYS A 500 -25.72 8.08 -20.08
N THR A 501 -26.03 7.69 -18.85
CA THR A 501 -26.47 8.57 -17.77
C THR A 501 -25.45 8.57 -16.65
N ILE A 502 -25.18 9.74 -16.09
CA ILE A 502 -24.27 9.92 -14.97
C ILE A 502 -25.01 10.70 -13.89
N GLN A 503 -25.23 10.06 -12.74
CA GLN A 503 -25.89 10.68 -11.59
C GLN A 503 -24.90 11.55 -10.81
N ILE A 504 -25.30 12.79 -10.54
CA ILE A 504 -24.55 13.71 -9.69
C ILE A 504 -25.20 13.66 -8.31
N ASN A 505 -24.53 13.05 -7.32
CA ASN A 505 -25.02 13.09 -5.94
C ASN A 505 -24.95 14.52 -5.39
N ALA A 506 -26.11 15.10 -5.08
CA ALA A 506 -26.30 16.47 -4.56
C ALA A 506 -25.85 16.67 -3.09
N GLY A 507 -24.80 16.00 -2.62
CA GLY A 507 -24.09 16.37 -1.39
C GLY A 507 -23.16 17.57 -1.64
N LYS A 508 -22.82 18.34 -0.59
CA LYS A 508 -22.00 19.60 -0.62
C LYS A 508 -21.14 19.71 -1.89
N VAL A 509 -21.69 20.38 -2.90
CA VAL A 509 -21.09 20.51 -4.23
C VAL A 509 -19.82 21.34 -4.09
N SER A 510 -18.66 20.73 -4.29
CA SER A 510 -17.41 21.47 -4.38
C SER A 510 -17.32 22.16 -5.75
N ASP A 511 -16.65 23.31 -5.82
CA ASP A 511 -16.44 24.07 -7.08
C ASP A 511 -15.80 23.22 -8.19
N GLN A 512 -15.07 22.16 -7.81
CA GLN A 512 -14.45 21.20 -8.74
C GLN A 512 -15.48 20.35 -9.48
N LEU A 513 -16.58 19.93 -8.84
CA LEU A 513 -17.61 19.12 -9.49
C LEU A 513 -18.40 19.95 -10.51
N GLU A 514 -18.68 21.21 -10.17
CA GLU A 514 -19.39 22.13 -11.05
C GLU A 514 -18.55 22.49 -12.29
N ASN A 515 -17.23 22.67 -12.13
CA ASN A 515 -16.31 22.84 -13.25
C ASN A 515 -16.22 21.56 -14.12
N ALA A 516 -16.24 20.37 -13.51
CA ALA A 516 -16.24 19.11 -14.23
C ALA A 516 -17.51 18.91 -15.07
N LYS A 517 -18.69 19.33 -14.59
CA LYS A 517 -19.94 19.33 -15.38
C LYS A 517 -19.82 20.19 -16.63
N LYS A 518 -19.29 21.41 -16.50
CA LYS A 518 -19.09 22.34 -17.62
C LYS A 518 -18.12 21.79 -18.66
N LEU A 519 -17.02 21.16 -18.21
CA LEU A 519 -16.08 20.49 -19.11
C LEU A 519 -16.72 19.29 -19.81
N PHE A 520 -17.47 18.45 -19.09
CA PHE A 520 -18.16 17.28 -19.65
C PHE A 520 -19.14 17.65 -20.77
N ILE A 521 -20.03 18.63 -20.55
CA ILE A 521 -20.94 19.09 -21.60
C ILE A 521 -20.15 19.62 -22.80
N ARG A 522 -19.12 20.44 -22.55
CA ARG A 522 -18.31 21.04 -23.61
C ARG A 522 -17.60 19.99 -24.46
N GLU A 523 -17.04 18.96 -23.84
CA GLU A 523 -16.35 17.88 -24.54
C GLU A 523 -17.32 16.96 -25.29
N ALA A 524 -18.44 16.60 -24.67
CA ALA A 524 -19.49 15.81 -25.33
C ALA A 524 -20.13 16.56 -26.53
N GLN A 525 -20.31 17.88 -26.41
CA GLN A 525 -20.74 18.74 -27.53
C GLN A 525 -19.67 18.89 -28.62
N ALA A 526 -18.39 18.84 -28.27
CA ALA A 526 -17.32 18.80 -29.26
C ALA A 526 -17.33 17.46 -30.01
N ALA A 527 -17.47 16.35 -29.28
CA ALA A 527 -17.58 15.00 -29.83
C ALA A 527 -18.78 14.83 -30.76
N SER A 528 -19.92 15.50 -30.50
CA SER A 528 -21.10 15.45 -31.38
C SER A 528 -20.88 16.04 -32.78
N ARG A 529 -19.77 16.76 -33.01
CA ARG A 529 -19.36 17.29 -34.32
C ARG A 529 -18.51 16.31 -35.13
N LEU A 530 -18.14 15.18 -34.53
CA LEU A 530 -17.44 14.09 -35.21
C LEU A 530 -18.48 13.28 -36.01
N ARG A 531 -18.21 13.10 -37.29
CA ARG A 531 -18.99 12.23 -38.18
C ARG A 531 -18.00 11.39 -38.97
N HIS A 532 -17.79 10.17 -38.50
CA HIS A 532 -16.82 9.25 -39.10
C HIS A 532 -17.30 7.81 -38.92
N PRO A 533 -17.19 6.94 -39.95
CA PRO A 533 -17.69 5.57 -39.88
C PRO A 533 -17.06 4.69 -38.79
N LYS A 534 -15.94 5.13 -38.19
CA LYS A 534 -15.22 4.45 -37.10
C LYS A 534 -15.36 5.16 -35.74
N ILE A 535 -16.19 6.18 -35.64
CA ILE A 535 -16.48 6.90 -34.39
C ILE A 535 -17.97 6.73 -34.11
N VAL A 536 -18.33 6.55 -32.84
CA VAL A 536 -19.73 6.52 -32.41
C VAL A 536 -20.36 7.88 -32.60
N ASP A 537 -21.51 7.94 -33.27
CA ASP A 537 -22.22 9.21 -33.45
C ASP A 537 -22.92 9.60 -32.15
N VAL A 538 -22.68 10.83 -31.69
CA VAL A 538 -23.42 11.44 -30.58
C VAL A 538 -24.55 12.28 -31.18
N TYR A 539 -25.78 11.97 -30.77
CA TYR A 539 -27.01 12.61 -31.25
C TYR A 539 -27.45 13.76 -30.36
N ASP A 540 -27.36 13.61 -29.04
CA ASP A 540 -27.81 14.62 -28.09
C ASP A 540 -27.01 14.54 -26.78
N VAL A 541 -26.92 15.67 -26.08
CA VAL A 541 -26.22 15.80 -24.79
C VAL A 541 -26.98 16.82 -23.95
N GLY A 542 -27.28 16.47 -22.70
CA GLY A 542 -27.99 17.37 -21.79
C GLY A 542 -27.76 17.10 -20.32
N ILE A 543 -28.32 17.99 -19.50
CA ILE A 543 -28.43 17.83 -18.05
C ILE A 543 -29.89 18.05 -17.70
N GLU A 544 -30.49 17.06 -17.04
CA GLU A 544 -31.87 17.13 -16.58
C GLU A 544 -31.97 16.48 -15.19
N ASN A 545 -32.57 17.18 -14.21
CA ASN A 545 -32.75 16.69 -12.83
C ASN A 545 -31.45 16.14 -12.19
N ASP A 546 -30.33 16.87 -12.32
CA ASP A 546 -28.99 16.46 -11.85
C ASP A 546 -28.43 15.17 -12.47
N ILE A 547 -28.98 14.75 -13.61
CA ILE A 547 -28.47 13.65 -14.43
C ILE A 547 -27.87 14.24 -15.70
N CYS A 548 -26.57 14.04 -15.87
CA CYS A 548 -25.91 14.26 -17.16
C CYS A 548 -26.22 13.07 -18.07
N TYR A 549 -26.67 13.33 -19.30
CA TYR A 549 -26.92 12.28 -20.27
C TYR A 549 -26.26 12.55 -21.63
N ILE A 550 -25.84 11.47 -22.29
CA ILE A 550 -25.36 11.47 -23.67
C ILE A 550 -26.17 10.42 -24.44
N VAL A 551 -26.83 10.86 -25.50
CA VAL A 551 -27.56 10.01 -26.44
C VAL A 551 -26.64 9.76 -27.64
N MET A 552 -26.37 8.50 -27.91
CA MET A 552 -25.44 8.07 -28.94
C MET A 552 -26.02 6.91 -29.76
N GLU A 553 -25.36 6.62 -30.88
CA GLU A 553 -25.66 5.48 -31.71
C GLU A 553 -25.64 4.17 -30.90
N TYR A 554 -26.70 3.36 -31.06
CA TYR A 554 -26.72 2.02 -30.52
C TYR A 554 -25.84 1.09 -31.35
N LEU A 555 -24.87 0.43 -30.72
CA LEU A 555 -23.95 -0.50 -31.37
C LEU A 555 -24.36 -1.96 -31.13
N ASP A 556 -24.66 -2.68 -32.21
CA ASP A 556 -24.87 -4.14 -32.18
C ASP A 556 -23.52 -4.86 -32.34
N GLY A 557 -22.79 -4.99 -31.24
CA GLY A 557 -21.46 -5.58 -31.18
C GLY A 557 -20.94 -5.75 -29.75
N SER A 558 -19.68 -6.17 -29.60
CA SER A 558 -19.04 -6.36 -28.30
C SER A 558 -17.80 -5.48 -28.16
N ALA A 559 -17.47 -5.07 -26.93
CA ALA A 559 -16.22 -4.38 -26.66
C ALA A 559 -14.99 -5.30 -26.85
N LEU A 560 -13.84 -4.69 -27.11
CA LEU A 560 -12.58 -5.40 -27.38
C LEU A 560 -11.98 -6.05 -26.13
N ASP A 561 -12.42 -5.65 -24.94
CA ASP A 561 -12.00 -6.14 -23.61
C ASP A 561 -12.14 -7.66 -23.40
N THR A 562 -12.90 -8.34 -24.24
CA THR A 562 -13.08 -9.80 -24.24
C THR A 562 -11.90 -10.58 -24.86
N HIS A 563 -10.89 -9.91 -25.45
CA HIS A 563 -9.86 -10.54 -26.29
C HIS A 563 -8.41 -10.54 -25.72
N PHE A 564 -8.23 -10.53 -24.38
CA PHE A 564 -6.90 -10.37 -23.75
C PHE A 564 -6.32 -11.61 -23.03
N SER A 565 -6.90 -12.81 -23.16
CA SER A 565 -6.29 -14.03 -22.62
C SER A 565 -5.37 -14.71 -23.64
N LYS A 566 -4.34 -15.44 -23.19
CA LYS A 566 -3.44 -16.23 -24.07
C LYS A 566 -4.19 -17.23 -24.97
N LYS A 567 -5.41 -17.65 -24.60
CA LYS A 567 -6.29 -18.54 -25.38
C LYS A 567 -7.21 -17.80 -26.36
N THR A 568 -7.37 -16.49 -26.21
CA THR A 568 -8.30 -15.64 -27.00
C THR A 568 -7.60 -14.55 -27.81
N LEU A 569 -6.26 -14.59 -27.89
CA LEU A 569 -5.48 -13.65 -28.69
C LEU A 569 -5.90 -13.69 -30.16
N LEU A 570 -6.13 -12.51 -30.72
CA LEU A 570 -6.50 -12.36 -32.12
C LEU A 570 -5.30 -12.62 -33.04
N PRO A 571 -5.52 -13.15 -34.26
CA PRO A 571 -4.46 -13.25 -35.25
C PRO A 571 -3.81 -11.88 -35.51
N LEU A 572 -2.47 -11.83 -35.61
CA LEU A 572 -1.73 -10.56 -35.71
C LEU A 572 -2.27 -9.64 -36.82
N ARG A 573 -2.57 -10.18 -38.01
CA ARG A 573 -3.13 -9.38 -39.12
C ARG A 573 -4.48 -8.74 -38.77
N LYS A 574 -5.29 -9.42 -37.96
CA LYS A 574 -6.58 -8.91 -37.47
C LYS A 574 -6.37 -7.79 -36.44
N VAL A 575 -5.39 -7.94 -35.55
CA VAL A 575 -4.98 -6.87 -34.62
C VAL A 575 -4.51 -5.64 -35.41
N LEU A 576 -3.60 -5.80 -36.36
CA LEU A 576 -3.12 -4.71 -37.21
C LEU A 576 -4.27 -4.02 -37.95
N TYR A 577 -5.20 -4.79 -38.49
CA TYR A 577 -6.38 -4.27 -39.17
C TYR A 577 -7.28 -3.42 -38.26
N TYR A 578 -7.48 -3.82 -37.01
CA TYR A 578 -8.25 -3.04 -36.04
C TYR A 578 -7.51 -1.77 -35.62
N ILE A 579 -6.23 -1.85 -35.29
CA ILE A 579 -5.43 -0.69 -34.87
C ILE A 579 -5.37 0.36 -35.98
N VAL A 580 -5.23 -0.04 -37.24
CA VAL A 580 -5.26 0.88 -38.38
C VAL A 580 -6.59 1.63 -38.48
N GLN A 581 -7.73 0.96 -38.25
CA GLN A 581 -9.04 1.63 -38.23
C GLN A 581 -9.16 2.62 -37.06
N ILE A 582 -8.55 2.33 -35.91
CA ILE A 582 -8.50 3.26 -34.77
C ILE A 582 -7.60 4.46 -35.11
N CYS A 583 -6.47 4.26 -35.78
CA CYS A 583 -5.64 5.35 -36.30
C CYS A 583 -6.44 6.26 -37.25
N ASP A 584 -7.31 5.71 -38.10
CA ASP A 584 -8.15 6.50 -39.00
C ASP A 584 -9.17 7.36 -38.21
N ALA A 585 -9.79 6.79 -37.18
CA ALA A 585 -10.67 7.52 -36.28
C ALA A 585 -9.94 8.65 -35.53
N LEU A 586 -8.77 8.36 -34.95
CA LEU A 586 -7.96 9.34 -34.22
C LEU A 586 -7.45 10.45 -35.13
N SER A 587 -6.97 10.11 -36.33
CA SER A 587 -6.51 11.08 -37.33
C SER A 587 -7.62 12.09 -37.66
N TYR A 588 -8.84 11.60 -37.92
CA TYR A 588 -10.00 12.45 -38.17
C TYR A 588 -10.35 13.35 -36.97
N SER A 589 -10.31 12.81 -35.75
CA SER A 589 -10.60 13.58 -34.53
C SER A 589 -9.56 14.66 -34.26
N HIS A 590 -8.27 14.33 -34.42
CA HIS A 590 -7.15 15.24 -34.19
C HIS A 590 -7.15 16.41 -35.17
N GLN A 591 -7.55 16.19 -36.44
CA GLN A 591 -7.73 17.27 -37.43
C GLN A 591 -8.82 18.29 -37.01
N LYS A 592 -9.76 17.88 -36.16
CA LYS A 592 -10.79 18.75 -35.57
C LYS A 592 -10.43 19.26 -34.18
N TRP A 593 -9.18 19.09 -33.75
CA TRP A 593 -8.68 19.49 -32.43
C TRP A 593 -9.39 18.80 -31.27
N ILE A 594 -9.93 17.59 -31.49
CA ILE A 594 -10.59 16.78 -30.47
C ILE A 594 -9.65 15.62 -30.13
N ILE A 595 -9.18 15.58 -28.89
CA ILE A 595 -8.34 14.52 -28.33
C ILE A 595 -9.28 13.50 -27.67
N HIS A 596 -9.00 12.20 -27.81
CA HIS A 596 -9.84 11.20 -27.15
C HIS A 596 -9.58 11.14 -25.65
N GLY A 597 -8.31 11.09 -25.23
CA GLY A 597 -7.88 11.11 -23.83
C GLY A 597 -8.00 9.78 -23.07
N GLY A 598 -8.64 8.77 -23.65
CA GLY A 598 -9.12 7.60 -22.91
C GLY A 598 -9.17 6.32 -23.73
N ILE A 599 -8.18 6.10 -24.60
CA ILE A 599 -8.11 4.90 -25.44
C ILE A 599 -7.84 3.67 -24.56
N LYS A 600 -8.82 2.76 -24.52
CA LYS A 600 -8.77 1.49 -23.77
C LYS A 600 -9.72 0.47 -24.41
N PRO A 601 -9.60 -0.84 -24.10
CA PRO A 601 -10.37 -1.85 -24.81
C PRO A 601 -11.89 -1.74 -24.66
N SER A 602 -12.39 -1.30 -23.50
CA SER A 602 -13.83 -1.11 -23.26
C SER A 602 -14.44 -0.01 -24.14
N ASN A 603 -13.62 0.85 -24.74
CA ASN A 603 -14.04 1.98 -25.58
C ASN A 603 -13.93 1.67 -27.08
N ILE A 604 -13.48 0.46 -27.44
CA ILE A 604 -13.37 0.00 -28.83
C ILE A 604 -14.39 -1.11 -29.04
N PHE A 605 -15.41 -0.84 -29.85
CA PHE A 605 -16.45 -1.81 -30.18
C PHE A 605 -16.13 -2.55 -31.48
N LEU A 606 -16.24 -3.88 -31.42
CA LEU A 606 -16.18 -4.77 -32.57
C LEU A 606 -17.60 -5.02 -33.07
N LEU A 607 -17.87 -4.56 -34.28
CA LEU A 607 -19.14 -4.76 -34.99
C LEU A 607 -19.02 -5.93 -35.97
N ARG A 608 -20.15 -6.29 -36.59
CA ARG A 608 -20.18 -7.28 -37.67
C ARG A 608 -19.23 -6.89 -38.81
N LYS A 609 -18.71 -7.90 -39.53
CA LYS A 609 -17.77 -7.74 -40.66
C LYS A 609 -16.44 -7.05 -40.29
N ASP A 610 -15.94 -7.27 -39.07
CA ASP A 610 -14.63 -6.77 -38.60
C ASP A 610 -14.47 -5.24 -38.65
N MET A 611 -15.59 -4.53 -38.52
CA MET A 611 -15.63 -3.07 -38.40
C MET A 611 -15.46 -2.67 -36.93
N ILE A 612 -14.67 -1.63 -36.66
CA ILE A 612 -14.57 -1.05 -35.31
C ILE A 612 -15.31 0.28 -35.22
N LYS A 613 -15.80 0.60 -34.03
CA LYS A 613 -16.19 1.97 -33.64
C LYS A 613 -15.55 2.37 -32.31
N VAL A 614 -15.02 3.58 -32.27
CA VAL A 614 -14.42 4.22 -31.09
C VAL A 614 -15.48 5.04 -30.37
N ALA A 615 -15.67 4.75 -29.08
CA ALA A 615 -16.68 5.37 -28.21
C ALA A 615 -16.03 6.22 -27.09
N ASP A 616 -16.84 6.96 -26.33
CA ASP A 616 -16.42 7.68 -25.11
C ASP A 616 -15.32 8.75 -25.30
N PHE A 617 -15.45 9.57 -26.35
CA PHE A 617 -14.67 10.81 -26.47
C PHE A 617 -15.04 11.80 -25.35
N GLY A 618 -14.04 12.27 -24.58
CA GLY A 618 -14.23 13.41 -23.67
C GLY A 618 -14.95 13.13 -22.35
N VAL A 619 -14.76 11.93 -21.78
CA VAL A 619 -15.38 11.53 -20.48
C VAL A 619 -14.38 11.59 -19.31
N ASP A 620 -13.09 11.74 -19.59
CA ASP A 620 -11.99 11.65 -18.61
C ASP A 620 -11.92 12.79 -17.58
N PRO A 621 -12.26 14.07 -17.89
CA PRO A 621 -12.27 15.12 -16.87
C PRO A 621 -13.28 14.85 -15.75
N PHE A 622 -14.41 14.23 -16.09
CA PHE A 622 -15.47 13.88 -15.14
C PHE A 622 -15.03 12.71 -14.25
N ALA A 623 -14.36 11.70 -14.84
CA ALA A 623 -13.76 10.59 -14.11
C ALA A 623 -12.69 11.04 -13.11
N LYS A 624 -11.82 11.97 -13.53
CA LYS A 624 -10.75 12.54 -12.71
C LYS A 624 -11.30 13.40 -11.57
N ALA A 625 -12.32 14.21 -11.83
CA ALA A 625 -12.94 15.08 -10.82
C ALA A 625 -13.69 14.30 -9.73
N ILE A 626 -14.46 13.28 -10.11
CA ILE A 626 -15.11 12.40 -9.13
C ILE A 626 -14.06 11.62 -8.35
N GLY A 627 -13.00 11.12 -9.01
CA GLY A 627 -11.99 10.32 -8.32
C GLY A 627 -11.15 11.11 -7.33
N ASN A 628 -10.86 12.38 -7.63
CA ASN A 628 -10.22 13.29 -6.69
C ASN A 628 -11.10 13.59 -5.46
N GLN A 629 -12.44 13.56 -5.60
CA GLN A 629 -13.37 13.82 -4.50
C GLN A 629 -13.68 12.59 -3.66
N THR A 630 -13.79 11.42 -4.28
CA THR A 630 -14.09 10.16 -3.60
C THR A 630 -12.85 9.45 -3.09
N GLY A 631 -11.64 9.87 -3.52
CA GLY A 631 -10.40 9.15 -3.27
C GLY A 631 -10.31 7.82 -4.01
N GLU A 632 -11.25 7.53 -4.91
CA GLU A 632 -11.30 6.31 -5.72
C GLU A 632 -10.84 6.60 -7.14
N MET A 633 -9.95 5.77 -7.69
CA MET A 633 -9.52 5.94 -9.08
C MET A 633 -10.56 5.37 -10.06
N LEU A 634 -11.27 6.24 -10.77
CA LEU A 634 -12.30 5.86 -11.75
C LEU A 634 -11.77 5.49 -13.15
N ILE A 635 -10.45 5.65 -13.37
CA ILE A 635 -9.80 5.40 -14.65
C ILE A 635 -8.91 4.17 -14.52
N THR A 636 -8.79 3.38 -15.59
CA THR A 636 -7.86 2.25 -15.65
C THR A 636 -6.45 2.79 -15.94
N PRO A 637 -5.56 2.92 -14.93
CA PRO A 637 -4.28 3.63 -15.06
C PRO A 637 -3.35 3.02 -16.11
N GLY A 638 -3.45 1.71 -16.35
CA GLY A 638 -2.52 0.97 -17.22
C GLY A 638 -2.47 1.42 -18.69
N TYR A 639 -3.42 2.23 -19.16
CA TYR A 639 -3.46 2.79 -20.52
C TYR A 639 -3.11 4.27 -20.60
N MET A 640 -2.86 4.93 -19.47
CA MET A 640 -2.53 6.35 -19.44
C MET A 640 -1.15 6.60 -20.05
N SER A 641 -1.01 7.77 -20.68
CA SER A 641 0.29 8.31 -21.10
C SER A 641 1.04 8.97 -19.92
N PRO A 642 2.38 9.09 -19.99
CA PRO A 642 3.19 9.79 -18.98
C PRO A 642 2.66 11.17 -18.63
N GLU A 643 2.32 11.97 -19.65
CA GLU A 643 1.78 13.32 -19.48
C GLU A 643 0.41 13.33 -18.75
N GLN A 644 -0.39 12.26 -18.87
CA GLN A 644 -1.64 12.14 -18.12
C GLN A 644 -1.41 11.80 -16.65
N VAL A 645 -0.45 10.92 -16.37
CA VAL A 645 -0.06 10.53 -15.01
C VAL A 645 0.52 11.72 -14.25
N GLU A 646 1.34 12.52 -14.92
CA GLU A 646 1.98 13.71 -14.36
C GLU A 646 1.06 14.95 -14.33
N GLY A 647 -0.15 14.85 -14.89
CA GLY A 647 -1.10 15.95 -14.93
C GLY A 647 -0.71 17.10 -15.87
N GLN A 648 0.16 16.83 -16.84
CA GLN A 648 0.55 17.77 -17.88
C GLN A 648 -0.57 17.97 -18.93
N LYS A 649 -0.38 18.96 -19.81
CA LYS A 649 -1.30 19.20 -20.93
C LYS A 649 -1.18 18.08 -21.95
N ILE A 650 -2.30 17.43 -22.27
CA ILE A 650 -2.36 16.36 -23.26
C ILE A 650 -2.63 16.89 -24.67
N ASP A 651 -2.16 16.15 -25.67
CA ASP A 651 -2.47 16.37 -27.09
C ASP A 651 -2.70 15.04 -27.81
N GLY A 652 -2.83 15.06 -29.14
CA GLY A 652 -3.07 13.85 -29.92
C GLY A 652 -2.01 12.74 -29.73
N ARG A 653 -0.79 13.09 -29.29
CA ARG A 653 0.31 12.13 -29.04
C ARG A 653 0.07 11.29 -27.78
N SER A 654 -0.78 11.76 -26.86
CA SER A 654 -1.26 10.99 -25.72
C SER A 654 -2.16 9.83 -26.15
N ASP A 655 -3.01 10.06 -27.16
CA ASP A 655 -3.83 8.99 -27.75
C ASP A 655 -2.97 7.94 -28.46
N LEU A 656 -1.86 8.36 -29.08
CA LEU A 656 -0.94 7.45 -29.78
C LEU A 656 -0.17 6.55 -28.81
N PHE A 657 0.24 7.08 -27.66
CA PHE A 657 0.83 6.28 -26.59
C PHE A 657 -0.17 5.24 -26.07
N SER A 658 -1.39 5.69 -25.74
CA SER A 658 -2.47 4.83 -25.26
C SER A 658 -2.84 3.73 -26.28
N LEU A 659 -2.85 4.07 -27.58
CA LEU A 659 -3.03 3.11 -28.66
C LEU A 659 -1.85 2.14 -28.78
N GLY A 660 -0.62 2.60 -28.53
CA GLY A 660 0.56 1.77 -28.41
C GLY A 660 0.41 0.74 -27.29
N VAL A 661 -0.06 1.16 -26.11
CA VAL A 661 -0.35 0.25 -24.99
C VAL A 661 -1.41 -0.78 -25.37
N LEU A 662 -2.48 -0.36 -26.05
CA LEU A 662 -3.53 -1.25 -26.54
C LEU A 662 -2.98 -2.28 -27.54
N LEU A 663 -2.18 -1.85 -28.52
CA LEU A 663 -1.54 -2.74 -29.48
C LEU A 663 -0.60 -3.73 -28.78
N TYR A 664 0.21 -3.27 -27.81
CA TYR A 664 1.07 -4.14 -27.00
C TYR A 664 0.23 -5.23 -26.32
N HIS A 665 -0.81 -4.82 -25.61
CA HIS A 665 -1.64 -5.75 -24.85
C HIS A 665 -2.35 -6.77 -25.75
N LEU A 666 -2.81 -6.37 -26.94
CA LEU A 666 -3.44 -7.26 -27.93
C LEU A 666 -2.49 -8.29 -28.54
N ILE A 667 -1.17 -8.08 -28.51
CA ILE A 667 -0.19 -9.02 -29.07
C ILE A 667 0.54 -9.85 -28.01
N THR A 668 0.54 -9.41 -26.75
CA THR A 668 1.25 -10.09 -25.64
C THR A 668 0.32 -10.70 -24.59
N ALA A 669 -0.96 -10.28 -24.51
CA ALA A 669 -1.86 -10.54 -23.38
C ALA A 669 -1.39 -9.97 -22.03
N GLU A 670 -0.39 -9.09 -22.04
CA GLU A 670 0.19 -8.47 -20.84
C GLU A 670 0.37 -6.95 -21.10
N LEU A 671 0.20 -6.11 -20.09
CA LEU A 671 0.46 -4.67 -20.23
C LEU A 671 1.98 -4.38 -20.30
N PRO A 672 2.40 -3.33 -21.01
CA PRO A 672 3.83 -2.94 -21.12
C PRO A 672 4.41 -2.43 -19.81
N PHE A 673 3.57 -1.93 -18.90
CA PHE A 673 3.94 -1.45 -17.57
C PHE A 673 3.07 -2.15 -16.52
N GLN A 674 3.70 -2.60 -15.44
CA GLN A 674 3.06 -3.26 -14.31
C GLN A 674 3.67 -2.74 -13.01
N GLY A 675 2.95 -2.81 -11.90
CA GLY A 675 3.45 -2.45 -10.56
C GLY A 675 2.64 -3.19 -9.50
N ALA A 676 3.26 -3.48 -8.35
CA ALA A 676 2.61 -4.12 -7.21
C ALA A 676 1.64 -3.16 -6.50
N SER A 677 1.81 -1.84 -6.71
CA SER A 677 0.91 -0.79 -6.25
C SER A 677 0.53 0.16 -7.39
N LEU A 678 -0.52 0.95 -7.17
CA LEU A 678 -0.95 1.99 -8.11
C LEU A 678 0.14 3.05 -8.32
N SER A 679 0.79 3.49 -7.24
CA SER A 679 1.87 4.47 -7.28
C SER A 679 3.07 3.94 -8.07
N GLU A 680 3.40 2.66 -7.91
CA GLU A 680 4.46 2.00 -8.67
C GLU A 680 4.10 1.88 -10.16
N LEU A 681 2.84 1.54 -10.48
CA LEU A 681 2.37 1.52 -11.87
C LEU A 681 2.46 2.91 -12.52
N MET A 682 2.03 3.96 -11.81
CA MET A 682 2.15 5.35 -12.26
C MET A 682 3.62 5.74 -12.48
N TYR A 683 4.49 5.43 -11.53
CA TYR A 683 5.92 5.67 -11.65
C TYR A 683 6.51 4.96 -12.88
N ASN A 684 6.15 3.69 -13.11
CA ASN A 684 6.62 2.90 -14.23
C ASN A 684 6.10 3.42 -15.58
N ILE A 685 4.85 3.90 -15.63
CA ILE A 685 4.32 4.57 -16.82
C ILE A 685 5.13 5.83 -17.16
N SER A 686 5.53 6.62 -16.17
CA SER A 686 6.34 7.83 -16.41
C SER A 686 7.81 7.57 -16.71
N HIS A 687 8.46 6.61 -16.03
CA HIS A 687 9.92 6.53 -15.98
C HIS A 687 10.53 5.24 -16.52
N GLN A 688 9.81 4.12 -16.53
CA GLN A 688 10.38 2.82 -16.93
C GLN A 688 10.14 2.55 -18.42
N GLU A 689 11.17 2.07 -19.12
CA GLU A 689 11.02 1.61 -20.51
C GLU A 689 10.12 0.36 -20.59
N PRO A 690 9.27 0.23 -21.62
CA PRO A 690 8.40 -0.93 -21.76
C PRO A 690 9.22 -2.20 -22.05
N VAL A 691 8.81 -3.31 -21.44
CA VAL A 691 9.43 -4.62 -21.73
C VAL A 691 9.26 -4.96 -23.21
N SER A 692 10.31 -5.42 -23.88
CA SER A 692 10.21 -5.83 -25.29
C SER A 692 9.07 -6.86 -25.49
N PRO A 693 8.14 -6.63 -26.44
CA PRO A 693 7.04 -7.56 -26.71
C PRO A 693 7.54 -8.93 -27.20
N LYS A 694 8.76 -9.00 -27.75
CA LYS A 694 9.35 -10.26 -28.23
C LYS A 694 9.82 -11.17 -27.11
N LEU A 695 10.12 -10.62 -25.92
CA LEU A 695 10.43 -11.42 -24.74
C LEU A 695 9.19 -12.20 -24.26
N ILE A 696 7.99 -11.63 -24.43
CA ILE A 696 6.73 -12.23 -24.02
C ILE A 696 6.13 -13.09 -25.15
N ASN A 697 6.13 -12.58 -26.37
CA ASN A 697 5.64 -13.29 -27.55
C ASN A 697 6.71 -13.29 -28.67
N PRO A 698 7.55 -14.33 -28.75
CA PRO A 698 8.62 -14.43 -29.77
C PRO A 698 8.14 -14.42 -31.23
N LYS A 699 6.83 -14.59 -31.47
CA LYS A 699 6.23 -14.54 -32.82
C LYS A 699 6.04 -13.10 -33.32
N VAL A 700 6.24 -12.09 -32.47
CA VAL A 700 6.14 -10.68 -32.85
C VAL A 700 7.26 -10.33 -33.87
N PRO A 701 6.91 -9.80 -35.06
CA PRO A 701 7.92 -9.36 -36.03
C PRO A 701 8.76 -8.21 -35.48
N THR A 702 10.08 -8.21 -35.74
CA THR A 702 10.99 -7.12 -35.33
C THR A 702 10.53 -5.74 -35.82
N ALA A 703 9.96 -5.67 -37.03
CA ALA A 703 9.42 -4.41 -37.54
C ALA A 703 8.22 -3.89 -36.73
N LEU A 704 7.41 -4.78 -36.15
CA LEU A 704 6.29 -4.39 -35.26
C LEU A 704 6.81 -3.88 -33.93
N GLU A 705 7.81 -4.55 -33.35
CA GLU A 705 8.47 -4.11 -32.13
C GLU A 705 9.01 -2.69 -32.27
N ILE A 706 9.74 -2.38 -33.35
CA ILE A 706 10.28 -1.02 -33.58
C ILE A 706 9.17 0.03 -33.63
N ILE A 707 8.07 -0.27 -34.35
CA ILE A 707 6.91 0.64 -34.41
C ILE A 707 6.30 0.82 -33.02
N LEU A 708 6.13 -0.27 -32.27
CA LEU A 708 5.51 -0.25 -30.95
C LEU A 708 6.34 0.51 -29.92
N MET A 709 7.65 0.27 -29.87
CA MET A 709 8.57 0.95 -28.96
C MET A 709 8.59 2.46 -29.25
N LYS A 710 8.53 2.88 -30.52
CA LYS A 710 8.40 4.30 -30.88
C LYS A 710 7.07 4.91 -30.43
N ALA A 711 5.98 4.16 -30.42
CA ALA A 711 4.69 4.65 -29.91
C ALA A 711 4.71 4.80 -28.37
N LEU A 712 5.52 4.00 -27.68
CA LEU A 712 5.64 3.96 -26.21
C LEU A 712 6.82 4.78 -25.63
N THR A 713 7.53 5.55 -26.46
CA THR A 713 8.59 6.46 -26.00
C THR A 713 8.04 7.45 -24.98
N LYS A 714 8.78 7.79 -23.92
CA LYS A 714 8.28 8.68 -22.87
C LYS A 714 8.14 10.13 -23.33
N ASP A 715 9.12 10.67 -24.04
CA ASP A 715 9.04 12.02 -24.61
C ASP A 715 8.04 12.05 -25.80
N PRO A 716 6.93 12.83 -25.72
CA PRO A 716 5.98 12.98 -26.82
C PRO A 716 6.61 13.47 -28.14
N ASN A 717 7.71 14.23 -28.08
CA ASN A 717 8.39 14.75 -29.28
C ASN A 717 9.12 13.65 -30.08
N GLU A 718 9.49 12.56 -29.42
CA GLU A 718 10.17 11.42 -30.06
C GLU A 718 9.18 10.36 -30.57
N ARG A 719 7.92 10.40 -30.11
CA ARG A 719 6.83 9.51 -30.56
C ARG A 719 6.42 9.78 -32.02
N PHE A 720 5.46 8.99 -32.51
CA PHE A 720 4.72 9.37 -33.71
C PHE A 720 4.01 10.70 -33.49
N GLN A 721 4.14 11.62 -34.45
CA GLN A 721 3.53 12.95 -34.37
C GLN A 721 2.09 12.99 -34.90
N SER A 722 1.62 11.91 -35.55
CA SER A 722 0.23 11.80 -36.02
C SER A 722 -0.25 10.35 -36.11
N ALA A 723 -1.56 10.15 -35.90
CA ALA A 723 -2.21 8.86 -36.07
C ALA A 723 -2.09 8.32 -37.50
N GLU A 724 -2.09 9.21 -38.50
CA GLU A 724 -1.84 8.88 -39.90
C GLU A 724 -0.46 8.23 -40.10
N SER A 725 0.59 8.83 -39.52
CA SER A 725 1.96 8.30 -39.62
C SER A 725 2.06 6.93 -38.97
N PHE A 726 1.46 6.76 -37.78
CA PHE A 726 1.44 5.47 -37.09
C PHE A 726 0.69 4.41 -37.92
N GLY A 727 -0.54 4.72 -38.37
CA GLY A 727 -1.34 3.83 -39.22
C GLY A 727 -0.64 3.44 -40.52
N ARG A 728 0.06 4.37 -41.18
CA ARG A 728 0.84 4.10 -42.40
C ARG A 728 1.93 3.05 -42.19
N HIS A 729 2.68 3.13 -41.09
CA HIS A 729 3.73 2.13 -40.78
C HIS A 729 3.14 0.74 -40.54
N LEU A 730 1.98 0.66 -39.88
CA LEU A 730 1.27 -0.61 -39.66
C LEU A 730 0.72 -1.22 -40.96
N ARG A 731 0.19 -0.40 -41.87
CA ARG A 731 -0.27 -0.86 -43.20
C ARG A 731 0.86 -1.48 -44.02
N VAL A 732 2.00 -0.78 -44.10
CA VAL A 732 3.20 -1.27 -44.80
C VAL A 732 3.68 -2.59 -44.21
N LEU A 733 3.60 -2.75 -42.88
CA LEU A 733 3.94 -4.00 -42.22
C LEU A 733 2.97 -5.13 -42.59
N ASP A 734 1.65 -4.89 -42.57
CA ASP A 734 0.67 -5.93 -42.94
C ASP A 734 0.84 -6.39 -44.39
N GLU A 735 1.11 -5.46 -45.32
CA GLU A 735 1.42 -5.79 -46.72
C GLU A 735 2.64 -6.70 -46.85
N LYS A 736 3.73 -6.39 -46.13
CA LYS A 736 4.94 -7.22 -46.11
C LYS A 736 4.68 -8.61 -45.53
N ILE A 737 3.89 -8.70 -44.45
CA ILE A 737 3.48 -9.98 -43.86
C ILE A 737 2.67 -10.78 -44.89
N GLN A 738 1.74 -10.13 -45.59
CA GLN A 738 0.89 -10.78 -46.60
C GLN A 738 1.70 -11.29 -47.80
N MET A 739 2.67 -10.52 -48.29
CA MET A 739 3.58 -10.96 -49.35
C MET A 739 4.41 -12.17 -48.93
N ALA A 740 4.92 -12.18 -47.69
CA ALA A 740 5.68 -13.31 -47.16
C ALA A 740 4.84 -14.59 -47.04
N VAL A 741 3.59 -14.47 -46.55
CA VAL A 741 2.63 -15.59 -46.47
C VAL A 741 2.32 -16.14 -47.88
N ASN A 742 2.08 -15.27 -48.86
CA ASN A 742 1.79 -15.67 -50.23
C ASN A 742 3.00 -16.36 -50.90
N LYS A 743 4.23 -15.91 -50.63
CA LYS A 743 5.45 -16.56 -51.12
C LYS A 743 5.66 -17.94 -50.51
N LYS A 744 5.27 -18.14 -49.25
CA LYS A 744 5.34 -19.43 -48.55
C LYS A 744 4.24 -20.42 -48.98
N LYS A 745 3.11 -19.95 -49.51
CA LYS A 745 2.05 -20.80 -50.10
C LYS A 745 2.34 -21.24 -51.54
N ARG A 746 3.23 -20.54 -52.24
CA ARG A 746 3.64 -20.83 -53.64
C ARG A 746 4.89 -21.72 -53.74
N ARG A 747 5.60 -21.91 -52.63
CA ARG A 747 6.66 -22.91 -52.44
C ARG A 747 6.07 -24.09 -51.69
#